data_AF-A0A5K7Z4T2-F1
#
_entry.id   AF-A0A5K7Z4T2-F1
#
_cell.length_a   1.000
_cell.length_b   1.000
_cell.length_c   1.000
_cell.angle_alpha   90.00
_cell.angle_beta   90.00
_cell.angle_gamma   90.00
#
_symmetry.space_group_name_H-M   'P 1'
#
loop_
_entity.id
_entity.type
_entity.pdbx_description
1 polymer ?
#
loop_
_entity_poly.entity_id
_entity_poly.type
_entity_poly.pdbx_seq_one_letter_code
_entity_poly.pdbx_strand_id
1 'polypeptide(L)'
;MTEKRQPFTITGKREGERLASRILEEQIQQAVQAGHRHLNVQAFGQHGIGGRLWKTNGEPVHITVEGHAGQRLGSLGYPGTFIEVMGPVSDDVGWLNAGAVITVHGHASNGVSNGMAQGKVYIAGNIGSRGMTMTKFNPRFEPPELWVLGSAGDYFAEFMAGGVAVVCGHSPQNPDNVLGYRPAVGMVGGRIFFRGPHQGFSHADAKMMPIEDEDWQWLTEGMKAYLTAIDRLELFDDLTVREAWQLIVARSPQDKAGPGRRSMADFRALVWEKQLGKGGIVGDLTDIDRSAIPLITQGDLRRFVPVWENRKFKAPCEASCPSGIPVQERWRLVREGRVDEAVDLALAFTPFPASVCGYLCPHPCMTACTKGSAFMAPVDVSQLGRASINAGLPELPPLSGKRIAVIGGGPAGVSTAWQLRRKGHEAVVFDNATTLGGKIASVIPNSRIPADVVKKELERAAEVIPHVHLQQKLTREDTDRLAGDYDFVVVAAGAQKPRTLPIPGNERLVTATDFLIDAKTDGAKPGKRVVIIGAGNVGCDVATEAARLGAEEITLLDVQEPASFGKEREDAEAAGAVFRWPVFTRRIAEKGVELESGELIPADTVIISIGDAPDLDFLPEDVATERGYVVVNDDYQTSNAKIYAIGDVVRPGLLTDAIGAGRRAAETISEILAGKRPGADRKMVIDIERVSLEYLDPRIVQYEDMDQCGSQCSSCGTCRDCGICVAVCPQAAISRKAGEGVEFEYVVDAERCIGCGFCAGACPCGIWDLVENTPIG
;
A
#
# COMPACT_ATOMS: atom_id res chain seq x y z
N MET A 1 -65.53 -6.75 -2.64
CA MET A 1 -65.34 -8.22 -2.66
C MET A 1 -64.13 -8.51 -3.54
N THR A 2 -62.94 -8.53 -2.95
CA THR A 2 -61.68 -8.85 -3.62
C THR A 2 -61.46 -10.36 -3.54
N GLU A 3 -61.12 -11.00 -4.66
CA GLU A 3 -60.77 -12.42 -4.72
C GLU A 3 -59.70 -12.73 -3.66
N LYS A 4 -60.04 -13.59 -2.68
CA LYS A 4 -59.10 -14.13 -1.71
C LYS A 4 -58.05 -14.98 -2.45
N ARG A 5 -56.96 -14.35 -2.91
CA ARG A 5 -55.73 -15.09 -3.25
C ARG A 5 -55.33 -15.89 -2.01
N GLN A 6 -55.21 -17.21 -2.14
CA GLN A 6 -54.80 -18.06 -1.04
C GLN A 6 -53.42 -17.60 -0.52
N PRO A 7 -53.21 -17.54 0.81
CA PRO A 7 -51.93 -17.15 1.38
C PRO A 7 -50.85 -18.16 1.00
N PHE A 8 -49.67 -17.67 0.64
CA PHE A 8 -48.53 -18.53 0.34
C PHE A 8 -48.02 -19.14 1.64
N THR A 9 -48.13 -20.46 1.74
CA THR A 9 -47.85 -21.17 2.99
C THR A 9 -46.39 -21.66 3.01
N ILE A 10 -45.69 -21.32 4.08
CA ILE A 10 -44.31 -21.74 4.35
C ILE A 10 -44.31 -22.53 5.64
N THR A 11 -43.78 -23.76 5.60
CA THR A 11 -43.73 -24.62 6.77
C THR A 11 -42.33 -24.65 7.37
N GLY A 12 -42.24 -24.47 8.69
CA GLY A 12 -41.00 -24.58 9.46
C GLY A 12 -40.53 -26.01 9.68
N LYS A 13 -41.14 -27.01 9.02
CA LYS A 13 -40.72 -28.41 9.04
C LYS A 13 -40.60 -28.97 7.63
N ARG A 14 -39.62 -29.84 7.42
CA ARG A 14 -39.50 -30.64 6.21
C ARG A 14 -39.22 -32.08 6.61
N GLU A 15 -40.00 -33.02 6.08
CA GLU A 15 -39.84 -34.46 6.36
C GLU A 15 -39.87 -34.81 7.86
N GLY A 16 -40.63 -34.04 8.65
CA GLY A 16 -40.75 -34.20 10.11
C GLY A 16 -39.68 -33.46 10.94
N GLU A 17 -38.61 -32.98 10.31
CA GLU A 17 -37.53 -32.25 10.97
C GLU A 17 -37.75 -30.74 10.95
N ARG A 18 -37.35 -30.06 12.04
CA ARG A 18 -37.47 -28.60 12.19
C ARG A 18 -36.43 -27.89 11.32
N LEU A 19 -36.87 -27.00 10.45
CA LEU A 19 -35.97 -26.14 9.67
C LEU A 19 -35.19 -25.17 10.57
N ALA A 20 -33.93 -24.92 10.22
CA ALA A 20 -33.13 -23.87 10.83
C ALA A 20 -33.78 -22.50 10.60
N SER A 21 -33.68 -21.59 11.58
CA SER A 21 -34.32 -20.27 11.51
C SER A 21 -33.83 -19.43 10.33
N ARG A 22 -32.54 -19.55 9.98
CA ARG A 22 -31.98 -18.93 8.77
C ARG A 22 -32.69 -19.39 7.49
N ILE A 23 -32.92 -20.69 7.35
CA ILE A 23 -33.52 -21.28 6.15
C ILE A 23 -34.98 -20.83 6.01
N LEU A 24 -35.72 -20.84 7.12
CA LEU A 24 -37.11 -20.36 7.13
C LEU A 24 -37.18 -18.87 6.73
N GLU A 25 -36.29 -18.05 7.28
CA GLU A 25 -36.21 -16.62 6.94
C GLU A 25 -35.86 -16.38 5.46
N GLU A 26 -34.90 -17.13 4.91
CA GLU A 26 -34.56 -17.09 3.48
C GLU A 26 -35.78 -17.43 2.60
N GLN A 27 -36.58 -18.44 2.98
CA GLN A 27 -37.80 -18.80 2.26
C GLN A 27 -38.86 -17.70 2.31
N ILE A 28 -39.03 -17.05 3.48
CA ILE A 28 -39.96 -15.91 3.63
C ILE A 28 -39.51 -14.76 2.72
N GLN A 29 -38.23 -14.41 2.72
CA GLN A 29 -37.68 -13.35 1.86
C GLN A 29 -37.84 -13.67 0.37
N GLN A 30 -37.58 -14.92 -0.03
CA GLN A 30 -37.78 -15.37 -1.41
C GLN A 30 -39.24 -15.29 -1.83
N ALA A 31 -40.18 -15.67 -0.97
CA ALA A 31 -41.60 -15.57 -1.25
C ALA A 31 -42.03 -14.10 -1.46
N VAL A 32 -41.55 -13.19 -0.61
CA VAL A 32 -41.80 -11.75 -0.78
C VAL A 32 -41.18 -11.23 -2.08
N GLN A 33 -39.95 -11.63 -2.40
CA GLN A 33 -39.27 -11.23 -3.63
C GLN A 33 -39.98 -11.78 -4.89
N ALA A 34 -40.60 -12.95 -4.80
CA ALA A 34 -41.42 -13.56 -5.85
C ALA A 34 -42.81 -12.90 -6.02
N GLY A 35 -43.12 -11.85 -5.26
CA GLY A 35 -44.37 -11.10 -5.38
C GLY A 35 -45.47 -11.54 -4.43
N HIS A 36 -45.22 -12.50 -3.54
CA HIS A 36 -46.21 -12.87 -2.52
C HIS A 36 -46.29 -11.77 -1.45
N ARG A 37 -47.51 -11.43 -1.05
CA ARG A 37 -47.81 -10.37 -0.07
C ARG A 37 -48.62 -10.84 1.13
N HIS A 38 -49.18 -12.04 1.07
CA HIS A 38 -49.91 -12.67 2.17
C HIS A 38 -49.27 -14.03 2.40
N LEU A 39 -48.56 -14.19 3.52
CA LEU A 39 -47.83 -15.38 3.88
C LEU A 39 -48.46 -16.03 5.11
N ASN A 40 -48.59 -17.36 5.11
CA ASN A 40 -48.87 -18.13 6.32
C ASN A 40 -47.62 -18.94 6.70
N VAL A 41 -47.06 -18.70 7.88
CA VAL A 41 -45.83 -19.34 8.36
C VAL A 41 -46.17 -20.28 9.50
N GLN A 42 -46.00 -21.59 9.28
CA GLN A 42 -46.16 -22.60 10.34
C GLN A 42 -44.87 -22.75 11.13
N ALA A 43 -44.82 -22.17 12.33
CA ALA A 43 -43.63 -22.09 13.17
C ALA A 43 -43.54 -23.23 14.21
N PHE A 44 -42.32 -23.69 14.43
CA PHE A 44 -41.94 -24.75 15.36
C PHE A 44 -40.72 -24.31 16.20
N GLY A 45 -40.75 -23.09 16.73
CA GLY A 45 -39.73 -22.48 17.57
C GLY A 45 -38.63 -21.76 16.80
N GLN A 46 -38.84 -21.37 15.53
CA GLN A 46 -37.86 -20.58 14.78
C GLN A 46 -37.82 -19.13 15.27
N HIS A 47 -36.61 -18.56 15.28
CA HIS A 47 -36.36 -17.20 15.74
C HIS A 47 -36.45 -16.22 14.57
N GLY A 48 -36.73 -14.94 14.85
CA GLY A 48 -36.53 -13.86 13.87
C GLY A 48 -37.55 -13.75 12.74
N ILE A 49 -38.71 -14.43 12.85
CA ILE A 49 -39.67 -14.55 11.75
C ILE A 49 -40.22 -13.17 11.33
N GLY A 50 -40.09 -12.83 10.04
CA GLY A 50 -40.89 -11.81 9.36
C GLY A 50 -40.41 -10.36 9.48
N GLY A 51 -39.34 -10.09 10.22
CA GLY A 51 -38.93 -8.70 10.46
C GLY A 51 -38.06 -8.06 9.36
N ARG A 52 -37.26 -8.83 8.62
CA ARG A 52 -36.23 -8.29 7.70
C ARG A 52 -36.69 -8.19 6.24
N LEU A 53 -37.85 -7.57 6.00
CA LEU A 53 -38.50 -7.53 4.68
C LEU A 53 -38.47 -6.14 4.03
N TRP A 54 -37.29 -5.72 3.56
CA TRP A 54 -37.07 -4.36 3.02
C TRP A 54 -37.29 -4.21 1.50
N LYS A 55 -37.48 -5.31 0.75
CA LYS A 55 -37.59 -5.30 -0.74
C LYS A 55 -39.03 -5.45 -1.23
N THR A 56 -39.91 -4.50 -0.89
CA THR A 56 -41.34 -4.58 -1.22
C THR A 56 -41.82 -3.54 -2.23
N ASN A 57 -40.94 -2.64 -2.71
CA ASN A 57 -41.30 -1.51 -3.59
C ASN A 57 -42.49 -0.67 -3.09
N GLY A 58 -42.72 -0.63 -1.76
CA GLY A 58 -43.81 0.11 -1.13
C GLY A 58 -45.12 -0.68 -0.95
N GLU A 59 -45.21 -1.93 -1.40
CA GLU A 59 -46.39 -2.77 -1.19
C GLU A 59 -46.42 -3.40 0.21
N PRO A 60 -47.58 -3.41 0.90
CA PRO A 60 -47.75 -4.07 2.19
C PRO A 60 -47.51 -5.60 2.15
N VAL A 61 -46.88 -6.13 3.19
CA VAL A 61 -46.72 -7.59 3.39
C VAL A 61 -47.39 -8.00 4.70
N HIS A 62 -48.30 -8.97 4.59
CA HIS A 62 -49.02 -9.56 5.71
C HIS A 62 -48.50 -10.97 5.98
N ILE A 63 -48.13 -11.25 7.21
CA ILE A 63 -47.61 -12.54 7.66
C ILE A 63 -48.43 -13.01 8.83
N THR A 64 -49.13 -14.12 8.66
CA THR A 64 -49.74 -14.86 9.76
C THR A 64 -48.77 -15.95 10.20
N VAL A 65 -48.52 -16.06 11.50
CA VAL A 65 -47.66 -17.07 12.11
C VAL A 65 -48.52 -17.98 12.97
N GLU A 66 -48.58 -19.25 12.58
CA GLU A 66 -49.29 -20.31 13.30
C GLU A 66 -48.29 -21.19 14.03
N GLY A 67 -48.64 -21.68 15.22
CA GLY A 67 -47.75 -22.50 16.05
C GLY A 67 -46.85 -21.67 16.97
N HIS A 68 -45.67 -22.20 17.31
CA HIS A 68 -44.80 -21.59 18.31
C HIS A 68 -43.70 -20.75 17.66
N ALA A 69 -43.76 -19.43 17.80
CA ALA A 69 -42.64 -18.56 17.43
C ALA A 69 -41.55 -18.62 18.50
N GLY A 70 -40.28 -18.74 18.09
CA GLY A 70 -39.14 -18.58 18.98
C GLY A 70 -38.83 -17.11 19.26
N GLN A 71 -37.63 -16.82 19.77
CA GLN A 71 -37.24 -15.45 20.12
C GLN A 71 -37.22 -14.51 18.90
N ARG A 72 -37.37 -13.20 19.14
CA ARG A 72 -37.16 -12.13 18.15
C ARG A 72 -38.15 -12.10 17.00
N LEU A 73 -39.40 -12.50 17.22
CA LEU A 73 -40.47 -12.32 16.24
C LEU A 73 -40.54 -10.85 15.77
N GLY A 74 -40.55 -10.61 14.46
CA GLY A 74 -40.62 -9.27 13.88
C GLY A 74 -39.40 -8.38 14.16
N SER A 75 -38.26 -8.96 14.51
CA SER A 75 -37.04 -8.21 14.76
C SER A 75 -36.51 -7.50 13.51
N LEU A 76 -36.04 -6.26 13.67
CA LEU A 76 -35.59 -5.40 12.58
C LEU A 76 -36.71 -5.09 11.57
N GLY A 77 -37.96 -5.08 12.06
CA GLY A 77 -39.17 -4.81 11.31
C GLY A 77 -39.10 -3.54 10.46
N TYR A 78 -39.55 -3.63 9.20
CA TYR A 78 -39.54 -2.52 8.25
C TYR A 78 -40.97 -1.98 8.00
N PRO A 79 -41.16 -0.67 7.71
CA PRO A 79 -42.46 -0.10 7.36
C PRO A 79 -43.20 -0.88 6.26
N GLY A 80 -44.52 -1.01 6.40
CA GLY A 80 -45.37 -1.77 5.48
C GLY A 80 -45.42 -3.28 5.75
N THR A 81 -44.77 -3.76 6.82
CA THR A 81 -44.84 -5.16 7.26
C THR A 81 -45.83 -5.33 8.40
N PHE A 82 -46.77 -6.25 8.25
CA PHE A 82 -47.79 -6.60 9.23
C PHE A 82 -47.61 -8.07 9.63
N ILE A 83 -47.30 -8.31 10.89
CA ILE A 83 -47.01 -9.65 11.42
C ILE A 83 -48.04 -9.96 12.49
N GLU A 84 -48.76 -11.06 12.33
CA GLU A 84 -49.77 -11.51 13.26
C GLU A 84 -49.42 -12.93 13.71
N VAL A 85 -49.31 -13.17 15.01
CA VAL A 85 -49.03 -14.49 15.56
C VAL A 85 -50.20 -14.99 16.38
N MET A 86 -50.67 -16.19 16.04
CA MET A 86 -51.82 -16.84 16.65
C MET A 86 -51.38 -17.63 17.88
N GLY A 87 -50.98 -16.92 18.94
CA GLY A 87 -50.57 -17.51 20.22
C GLY A 87 -49.51 -16.69 20.98
N PRO A 88 -48.96 -17.25 22.07
CA PRO A 88 -47.91 -16.60 22.84
C PRO A 88 -46.56 -16.63 22.13
N VAL A 89 -45.67 -15.70 22.53
CA VAL A 89 -44.35 -15.51 21.94
C VAL A 89 -43.25 -15.47 22.99
N SER A 90 -42.05 -15.88 22.57
CA SER A 90 -40.83 -15.84 23.38
C SER A 90 -40.18 -14.44 23.38
N ASP A 91 -38.94 -14.34 23.87
CA ASP A 91 -38.30 -13.07 24.22
C ASP A 91 -38.06 -12.19 22.98
N ASP A 92 -37.91 -10.89 23.22
CA ASP A 92 -37.43 -9.90 22.25
C ASP A 92 -38.36 -9.69 21.02
N VAL A 93 -39.67 -9.87 21.17
CA VAL A 93 -40.63 -9.51 20.10
C VAL A 93 -40.51 -8.03 19.76
N GLY A 94 -40.35 -7.73 18.46
CA GLY A 94 -40.12 -6.36 17.99
C GLY A 94 -38.73 -5.80 18.32
N TRP A 95 -37.73 -6.65 18.60
CA TRP A 95 -36.35 -6.20 18.83
C TRP A 95 -35.80 -5.42 17.64
N LEU A 96 -35.37 -4.17 17.89
CA LEU A 96 -34.96 -3.21 16.87
C LEU A 96 -36.02 -2.97 15.78
N ASN A 97 -37.31 -3.10 16.09
CA ASN A 97 -38.37 -2.77 15.14
C ASN A 97 -38.26 -1.29 14.70
N ALA A 98 -38.28 -1.06 13.40
CA ALA A 98 -38.09 0.22 12.75
C ALA A 98 -39.26 0.56 11.81
N GLY A 99 -40.44 -0.05 12.01
CA GLY A 99 -41.65 0.35 11.32
C GLY A 99 -42.71 -0.73 11.09
N ALA A 100 -42.45 -1.98 11.44
CA ALA A 100 -43.44 -3.04 11.32
C ALA A 100 -44.56 -2.90 12.37
N VAL A 101 -45.74 -3.42 12.03
CA VAL A 101 -46.86 -3.62 12.95
C VAL A 101 -46.91 -5.09 13.32
N ILE A 102 -46.77 -5.40 14.61
CA ILE A 102 -46.69 -6.76 15.13
C ILE A 102 -47.83 -6.98 16.12
N THR A 103 -48.73 -7.91 15.83
CA THR A 103 -49.86 -8.29 16.68
C THR A 103 -49.63 -9.69 17.25
N VAL A 104 -49.72 -9.81 18.57
CA VAL A 104 -49.56 -11.05 19.32
C VAL A 104 -50.88 -11.40 20.00
N HIS A 105 -51.52 -12.48 19.54
CA HIS A 105 -52.75 -13.03 20.14
C HIS A 105 -52.43 -13.93 21.35
N GLY A 106 -51.75 -13.36 22.35
CA GLY A 106 -51.30 -14.09 23.54
C GLY A 106 -50.38 -13.29 24.46
N HIS A 107 -49.65 -13.98 25.32
CA HIS A 107 -48.61 -13.40 26.18
C HIS A 107 -47.28 -13.29 25.44
N ALA A 108 -46.46 -12.32 25.83
CA ALA A 108 -45.06 -12.20 25.39
C ALA A 108 -44.12 -12.26 26.60
N SER A 109 -42.93 -12.82 26.44
CA SER A 109 -41.96 -12.90 27.55
C SER A 109 -41.11 -11.62 27.65
N ASN A 110 -39.81 -11.72 27.93
CA ASN A 110 -38.99 -10.57 28.27
C ASN A 110 -38.58 -9.77 27.02
N GLY A 111 -38.23 -8.49 27.19
CA GLY A 111 -37.59 -7.70 26.13
C GLY A 111 -38.51 -7.26 24.98
N VAL A 112 -39.83 -7.28 25.18
CA VAL A 112 -40.78 -6.80 24.15
C VAL A 112 -40.45 -5.35 23.76
N SER A 113 -40.31 -5.09 22.46
CA SER A 113 -39.93 -3.79 21.90
C SER A 113 -38.56 -3.25 22.32
N ASN A 114 -37.63 -4.13 22.70
CA ASN A 114 -36.28 -3.73 23.08
C ASN A 114 -35.52 -3.08 21.89
N GLY A 115 -35.01 -1.87 22.08
CA GLY A 115 -34.30 -1.10 21.07
C GLY A 115 -35.17 -0.62 19.90
N MET A 116 -36.49 -0.69 20.03
CA MET A 116 -37.44 -0.26 19.00
C MET A 116 -37.32 1.24 18.71
N ALA A 117 -37.39 1.60 17.42
CA ALA A 117 -37.24 2.97 16.96
C ALA A 117 -38.49 3.54 16.27
N GLN A 118 -39.31 2.68 15.64
CA GLN A 118 -40.57 3.00 14.98
C GLN A 118 -41.47 1.76 14.91
N GLY A 119 -42.72 1.93 14.50
CA GLY A 119 -43.68 0.83 14.30
C GLY A 119 -44.61 0.64 15.50
N LYS A 120 -45.37 -0.46 15.50
CA LYS A 120 -46.32 -0.78 16.58
C LYS A 120 -46.21 -2.24 17.00
N VAL A 121 -46.31 -2.50 18.29
CA VAL A 121 -46.40 -3.84 18.86
C VAL A 121 -47.64 -3.92 19.73
N TYR A 122 -48.55 -4.82 19.39
CA TYR A 122 -49.83 -5.05 20.05
C TYR A 122 -49.81 -6.43 20.71
N ILE A 123 -50.04 -6.47 22.03
CA ILE A 123 -50.00 -7.70 22.82
C ILE A 123 -51.38 -7.93 23.45
N ALA A 124 -52.06 -9.02 23.09
CA ALA A 124 -53.39 -9.36 23.61
C ALA A 124 -53.39 -9.90 25.06
N GLY A 125 -52.21 -10.05 25.67
CA GLY A 125 -52.03 -10.56 27.02
C GLY A 125 -51.05 -9.74 27.86
N ASN A 126 -50.27 -10.42 28.70
CA ASN A 126 -49.23 -9.81 29.54
C ASN A 126 -47.85 -9.87 28.87
N ILE A 127 -46.95 -8.97 29.28
CA ILE A 127 -45.52 -9.01 28.90
C ILE A 127 -44.62 -9.32 30.10
N GLY A 128 -43.44 -9.89 29.84
CA GLY A 128 -42.40 -10.13 30.85
C GLY A 128 -41.59 -8.89 31.24
N SER A 129 -40.41 -9.11 31.81
CA SER A 129 -39.49 -8.05 32.23
C SER A 129 -38.87 -7.32 31.04
N ARG A 130 -38.40 -6.08 31.28
CA ARG A 130 -37.65 -5.25 30.33
C ARG A 130 -38.39 -4.98 29.02
N GLY A 131 -39.71 -4.90 29.07
CA GLY A 131 -40.51 -4.36 27.96
C GLY A 131 -40.23 -2.88 27.75
N MET A 132 -40.32 -2.40 26.50
CA MET A 132 -40.08 -0.99 26.11
C MET A 132 -38.69 -0.47 26.50
N THR A 133 -37.67 -1.33 26.49
CA THR A 133 -36.31 -0.99 26.93
C THR A 133 -35.47 -0.38 25.80
N MET A 134 -34.63 0.62 26.10
CA MET A 134 -33.69 1.25 25.15
C MET A 134 -34.33 1.78 23.86
N THR A 135 -35.62 2.09 23.87
CA THR A 135 -36.32 2.62 22.70
C THR A 135 -35.81 4.01 22.35
N LYS A 136 -35.85 4.35 21.06
CA LYS A 136 -35.36 5.64 20.56
C LYS A 136 -36.43 6.27 19.69
N PHE A 137 -36.72 7.54 19.93
CA PHE A 137 -37.55 8.31 19.02
C PHE A 137 -36.69 9.21 18.13
N ASN A 138 -36.79 9.02 16.82
CA ASN A 138 -36.27 9.99 15.86
C ASN A 138 -37.44 10.91 15.45
N PRO A 139 -37.39 12.22 15.74
CA PRO A 139 -38.48 13.15 15.43
C PRO A 139 -38.88 13.25 13.96
N ARG A 140 -38.08 12.69 13.04
CA ARG A 140 -38.40 12.62 11.61
C ARG A 140 -39.48 11.58 11.25
N PHE A 141 -39.83 10.71 12.18
CA PHE A 141 -40.75 9.59 11.97
C PHE A 141 -41.78 9.54 13.10
N GLU A 142 -42.78 8.67 12.98
CA GLU A 142 -43.73 8.42 14.06
C GLU A 142 -43.06 7.69 15.24
N PRO A 143 -43.44 7.99 16.50
CA PRO A 143 -42.87 7.34 17.66
C PRO A 143 -43.23 5.85 17.69
N PRO A 144 -42.33 5.00 18.22
CA PRO A 144 -42.65 3.58 18.40
C PRO A 144 -43.74 3.42 19.46
N GLU A 145 -44.69 2.52 19.19
CA GLU A 145 -45.83 2.24 20.07
C GLU A 145 -45.82 0.80 20.59
N LEU A 146 -46.02 0.62 21.90
CA LEU A 146 -46.27 -0.68 22.52
C LEU A 146 -47.62 -0.66 23.24
N TRP A 147 -48.52 -1.57 22.90
CA TRP A 147 -49.83 -1.71 23.53
C TRP A 147 -49.99 -3.10 24.16
N VAL A 148 -50.40 -3.15 25.43
CA VAL A 148 -50.46 -4.38 26.23
C VAL A 148 -51.81 -4.45 26.95
N LEU A 149 -52.54 -5.55 26.77
CA LEU A 149 -53.88 -5.71 27.33
C LEU A 149 -53.80 -5.94 28.85
N GLY A 150 -52.85 -6.78 29.27
CA GLY A 150 -52.63 -7.11 30.67
C GLY A 150 -51.70 -6.13 31.37
N SER A 151 -50.61 -6.66 31.90
CA SER A 151 -49.57 -5.96 32.70
C SER A 151 -48.18 -6.19 32.15
N ALA A 152 -47.22 -5.41 32.65
CA ALA A 152 -45.79 -5.54 32.36
C ALA A 152 -44.98 -6.06 33.55
N GLY A 153 -43.87 -6.75 33.27
CA GLY A 153 -42.91 -7.20 34.28
C GLY A 153 -41.83 -6.17 34.62
N ASP A 154 -40.89 -6.57 35.46
CA ASP A 154 -39.88 -5.68 36.06
C ASP A 154 -39.01 -4.92 35.06
N TYR A 155 -38.53 -3.75 35.47
CA TYR A 155 -37.69 -2.86 34.66
C TYR A 155 -38.38 -2.44 33.34
N PHE A 156 -39.70 -2.32 33.36
CA PHE A 156 -40.46 -1.80 32.23
C PHE A 156 -40.02 -0.36 31.89
N ALA A 157 -39.84 -0.07 30.60
CA ALA A 157 -39.38 1.23 30.08
C ALA A 157 -37.99 1.66 30.58
N GLU A 158 -37.09 0.71 30.84
CA GLU A 158 -35.70 1.01 31.20
C GLU A 158 -34.95 1.67 30.03
N PHE A 159 -34.27 2.79 30.28
CA PHE A 159 -33.56 3.56 29.24
C PHE A 159 -34.43 3.98 28.05
N MET A 160 -35.74 4.14 28.25
CA MET A 160 -36.67 4.62 27.23
C MET A 160 -36.30 6.07 26.84
N ALA A 161 -35.90 6.27 25.59
CA ALA A 161 -35.50 7.56 25.03
C ALA A 161 -36.51 8.07 23.98
N GLY A 162 -37.78 7.72 24.16
CA GLY A 162 -38.88 8.09 23.28
C GLY A 162 -39.79 6.92 22.91
N GLY A 163 -40.98 7.23 22.39
CA GLY A 163 -42.05 6.27 22.14
C GLY A 163 -43.25 6.43 23.06
N VAL A 164 -44.29 5.63 22.83
CA VAL A 164 -45.50 5.58 23.67
C VAL A 164 -45.77 4.14 24.05
N ALA A 165 -46.00 3.89 25.34
CA ALA A 165 -46.46 2.61 25.84
C ALA A 165 -47.85 2.74 26.47
N VAL A 166 -48.70 1.73 26.25
CA VAL A 166 -50.06 1.65 26.80
C VAL A 166 -50.24 0.30 27.49
N VAL A 167 -50.59 0.30 28.78
CA VAL A 167 -50.79 -0.91 29.60
C VAL A 167 -52.20 -0.89 30.21
N CYS A 168 -53.11 -1.71 29.68
CA CYS A 168 -54.55 -1.61 29.99
C CYS A 168 -54.95 -2.23 31.35
N GLY A 169 -54.09 -3.06 31.96
CA GLY A 169 -54.34 -3.67 33.26
C GLY A 169 -55.55 -4.62 33.29
N HIS A 170 -55.92 -5.21 32.14
CA HIS A 170 -57.01 -6.17 32.04
C HIS A 170 -56.48 -7.59 32.30
N SER A 171 -56.91 -8.23 33.38
CA SER A 171 -56.39 -9.52 33.85
C SER A 171 -54.84 -9.54 34.02
N PRO A 172 -54.29 -8.65 34.86
CA PRO A 172 -52.84 -8.51 35.05
C PRO A 172 -52.23 -9.72 35.77
N GLN A 173 -50.93 -9.97 35.56
CA GLN A 173 -50.16 -10.99 36.30
C GLN A 173 -50.09 -10.67 37.80
N ASN A 174 -49.95 -9.39 38.13
CA ASN A 174 -50.01 -8.89 39.49
C ASN A 174 -51.07 -7.79 39.59
N PRO A 175 -52.26 -8.08 40.15
CA PRO A 175 -53.34 -7.11 40.32
C PRO A 175 -52.97 -5.88 41.14
N ASP A 176 -51.95 -5.95 42.00
CA ASP A 176 -51.50 -4.85 42.85
C ASP A 176 -50.38 -4.00 42.21
N ASN A 177 -49.81 -4.43 41.08
CA ASN A 177 -48.70 -3.73 40.43
C ASN A 177 -48.61 -4.00 38.93
N VAL A 178 -49.27 -3.18 38.11
CA VAL A 178 -49.43 -3.42 36.66
C VAL A 178 -48.19 -3.09 35.80
N LEU A 179 -47.18 -2.42 36.36
CA LEU A 179 -45.96 -2.00 35.66
C LEU A 179 -44.68 -2.74 36.10
N GLY A 180 -44.80 -3.73 37.00
CA GLY A 180 -43.66 -4.45 37.57
C GLY A 180 -42.82 -3.61 38.54
N TYR A 181 -41.69 -4.14 38.99
CA TYR A 181 -40.77 -3.45 39.89
C TYR A 181 -39.80 -2.53 39.11
N ARG A 182 -39.57 -1.31 39.64
CA ARG A 182 -38.65 -0.30 39.09
C ARG A 182 -38.89 0.11 37.63
N PRO A 183 -40.12 0.48 37.23
CA PRO A 183 -40.35 1.00 35.90
C PRO A 183 -39.69 2.39 35.69
N ALA A 184 -39.41 2.71 34.43
CA ALA A 184 -38.88 3.99 33.95
C ALA A 184 -37.48 4.39 34.45
N VAL A 185 -36.66 3.44 34.91
CA VAL A 185 -35.26 3.71 35.29
C VAL A 185 -34.44 4.13 34.06
N GLY A 186 -33.74 5.26 34.15
CA GLY A 186 -32.98 5.81 33.03
C GLY A 186 -33.84 6.36 31.88
N MET A 187 -35.16 6.52 32.09
CA MET A 187 -36.04 7.16 31.12
C MET A 187 -35.59 8.61 30.85
N VAL A 188 -35.46 8.94 29.57
CA VAL A 188 -35.05 10.28 29.10
C VAL A 188 -36.02 10.85 28.07
N GLY A 189 -36.99 10.07 27.60
CA GLY A 189 -38.07 10.52 26.72
C GLY A 189 -39.21 9.51 26.62
N GLY A 190 -40.38 9.95 26.13
CA GLY A 190 -41.54 9.11 25.89
C GLY A 190 -42.68 9.26 26.91
N ARG A 191 -43.76 8.51 26.69
CA ARG A 191 -44.99 8.51 27.51
C ARG A 191 -45.44 7.08 27.82
N ILE A 192 -45.95 6.86 29.01
CA ILE A 192 -46.51 5.57 29.45
C ILE A 192 -47.92 5.82 30.00
N PHE A 193 -48.93 5.40 29.26
CA PHE A 193 -50.32 5.33 29.71
C PHE A 193 -50.55 3.99 30.39
N PHE A 194 -51.18 4.00 31.56
CA PHE A 194 -51.49 2.76 32.25
C PHE A 194 -52.77 2.86 33.08
N ARG A 195 -53.43 1.72 33.27
CA ARG A 195 -54.66 1.56 34.07
C ARG A 195 -54.44 0.52 35.16
N GLY A 196 -54.77 0.85 36.40
CA GLY A 196 -54.61 -0.01 37.58
C GLY A 196 -53.54 0.47 38.58
N PRO A 197 -53.35 -0.26 39.69
CA PRO A 197 -52.43 0.11 40.76
C PRO A 197 -50.96 -0.12 40.38
N HIS A 198 -50.06 0.68 40.97
CA HIS A 198 -48.61 0.57 40.80
C HIS A 198 -47.89 0.74 42.15
N GLN A 199 -46.72 0.10 42.33
CA GLN A 199 -45.93 0.20 43.58
C GLN A 199 -44.81 1.26 43.53
N GLY A 200 -44.62 1.94 42.40
CA GLY A 200 -43.68 3.07 42.25
C GLY A 200 -42.98 3.08 40.89
N PHE A 201 -42.20 4.12 40.61
CA PHE A 201 -41.38 4.29 39.40
C PHE A 201 -40.13 5.14 39.71
N SER A 202 -39.18 5.26 38.78
CA SER A 202 -38.00 6.11 38.98
C SER A 202 -38.36 7.60 39.07
N HIS A 203 -38.42 8.15 40.28
CA HIS A 203 -38.67 9.58 40.49
C HIS A 203 -37.54 10.50 39.98
N ALA A 204 -36.32 9.95 39.85
CA ALA A 204 -35.18 10.68 39.28
C ALA A 204 -35.34 10.89 37.75
N ASP A 205 -36.03 9.98 37.09
CA ASP A 205 -36.08 9.94 35.62
C ASP A 205 -37.45 10.29 35.04
N ALA A 206 -38.53 10.06 35.78
CA ALA A 206 -39.90 10.25 35.31
C ALA A 206 -40.77 11.00 36.33
N LYS A 207 -41.94 11.44 35.90
CA LYS A 207 -42.97 12.10 36.70
C LYS A 207 -44.38 11.72 36.23
N MET A 208 -45.34 11.74 37.14
CA MET A 208 -46.76 11.64 36.80
C MET A 208 -47.25 12.95 36.19
N MET A 209 -48.14 12.87 35.20
CA MET A 209 -48.85 14.01 34.63
C MET A 209 -50.35 13.71 34.52
N PRO A 210 -51.23 14.73 34.60
CA PRO A 210 -52.62 14.56 34.23
C PRO A 210 -52.72 14.23 32.74
N ILE A 211 -53.74 13.46 32.39
CA ILE A 211 -54.06 13.16 30.98
C ILE A 211 -54.88 14.34 30.46
N GLU A 212 -54.33 15.09 29.52
CA GLU A 212 -55.01 16.21 28.86
C GLU A 212 -55.96 15.72 27.75
N ASP A 213 -56.78 16.61 27.19
CA ASP A 213 -57.81 16.24 26.21
C ASP A 213 -57.23 15.63 24.92
N GLU A 214 -56.10 16.16 24.44
CA GLU A 214 -55.38 15.63 23.26
C GLU A 214 -54.82 14.22 23.52
N ASP A 215 -54.23 14.00 24.70
CA ASP A 215 -53.72 12.69 25.11
C ASP A 215 -54.85 11.66 25.24
N TRP A 216 -56.00 12.09 25.78
CA TRP A 216 -57.18 11.25 25.93
C TRP A 216 -57.82 10.87 24.60
N GLN A 217 -57.92 11.82 23.67
CA GLN A 217 -58.41 11.55 22.32
C GLN A 217 -57.49 10.57 21.60
N TRP A 218 -56.17 10.79 21.63
CA TRP A 218 -55.18 9.89 21.04
C TRP A 218 -55.28 8.47 21.62
N LEU A 219 -55.40 8.35 22.95
CA LEU A 219 -55.53 7.06 23.63
C LEU A 219 -56.81 6.33 23.21
N THR A 220 -57.94 7.04 23.10
CA THR A 220 -59.25 6.46 22.76
C THR A 220 -59.31 6.00 21.30
N GLU A 221 -58.79 6.80 20.36
CA GLU A 221 -58.69 6.42 18.94
C GLU A 221 -57.73 5.23 18.76
N GLY A 222 -56.57 5.27 19.42
CA GLY A 222 -55.60 4.17 19.41
C GLY A 222 -56.15 2.89 20.04
N MET A 223 -56.91 2.99 21.14
CA MET A 223 -57.54 1.86 21.81
C MET A 223 -58.49 1.10 20.86
N LYS A 224 -59.28 1.83 20.07
CA LYS A 224 -60.18 1.21 19.09
C LYS A 224 -59.40 0.40 18.06
N ALA A 225 -58.32 0.97 17.51
CA ALA A 225 -57.48 0.29 16.54
C ALA A 225 -56.76 -0.93 17.14
N TYR A 226 -56.23 -0.77 18.35
CA TYR A 226 -55.55 -1.82 19.11
C TYR A 226 -56.49 -2.99 19.44
N LEU A 227 -57.65 -2.75 20.04
CA LEU A 227 -58.62 -3.79 20.38
C LEU A 227 -59.19 -4.49 19.14
N THR A 228 -59.35 -3.77 18.03
CA THR A 228 -59.69 -4.39 16.74
C THR A 228 -58.59 -5.34 16.29
N ALA A 229 -57.32 -4.95 16.40
CA ALA A 229 -56.20 -5.76 15.96
C ALA A 229 -56.01 -7.05 16.79
N ILE A 230 -56.37 -7.03 18.07
CA ILE A 230 -56.28 -8.21 18.95
C ILE A 230 -57.60 -8.97 19.10
N ASP A 231 -58.62 -8.66 18.28
CA ASP A 231 -59.96 -9.26 18.34
C ASP A 231 -60.66 -9.17 19.71
N ARG A 232 -60.55 -8.02 20.40
CA ARG A 232 -61.14 -7.76 21.73
C ARG A 232 -61.97 -6.46 21.79
N LEU A 233 -62.66 -6.11 20.70
CA LEU A 233 -63.39 -4.84 20.59
C LEU A 233 -64.53 -4.70 21.63
N GLU A 234 -65.02 -5.80 22.19
CA GLU A 234 -66.01 -5.80 23.26
C GLU A 234 -65.53 -5.13 24.56
N LEU A 235 -64.21 -4.96 24.73
CA LEU A 235 -63.64 -4.27 25.89
C LEU A 235 -63.56 -2.74 25.74
N PHE A 236 -63.98 -2.19 24.59
CA PHE A 236 -63.74 -0.78 24.27
C PHE A 236 -64.38 0.17 25.30
N ASP A 237 -65.66 -0.02 25.63
CA ASP A 237 -66.37 0.84 26.56
C ASP A 237 -65.77 0.77 27.98
N ASP A 238 -65.32 -0.42 28.41
CA ASP A 238 -64.70 -0.63 29.72
C ASP A 238 -63.30 -0.01 29.83
N LEU A 239 -62.55 0.02 28.72
CA LEU A 239 -61.18 0.55 28.68
C LEU A 239 -61.12 2.03 28.34
N THR A 240 -62.24 2.67 28.00
CA THR A 240 -62.31 4.10 27.65
C THR A 240 -62.97 4.96 28.73
N VAL A 241 -62.61 4.71 29.99
CA VAL A 241 -62.99 5.51 31.17
C VAL A 241 -61.79 6.33 31.65
N ARG A 242 -61.79 7.66 31.43
CA ARG A 242 -60.61 8.54 31.63
C ARG A 242 -60.05 8.49 33.05
N GLU A 243 -60.91 8.45 34.05
CA GLU A 243 -60.55 8.47 35.46
C GLU A 243 -59.80 7.20 35.90
N ALA A 244 -59.90 6.12 35.12
CA ALA A 244 -59.19 4.87 35.37
C ALA A 244 -57.74 4.88 34.86
N TRP A 245 -57.36 5.88 34.04
CA TRP A 245 -56.06 5.97 33.39
C TRP A 245 -55.12 6.96 34.07
N GLN A 246 -53.84 6.64 34.00
CA GLN A 246 -52.73 7.41 34.55
C GLN A 246 -51.63 7.55 33.49
N LEU A 247 -50.83 8.62 33.60
CA LEU A 247 -49.75 8.94 32.65
C LEU A 247 -48.43 9.23 33.36
N ILE A 248 -47.39 8.49 32.97
CA ILE A 248 -45.99 8.76 33.33
C ILE A 248 -45.28 9.35 32.10
N VAL A 249 -44.51 10.42 32.32
CA VAL A 249 -43.64 11.03 31.31
C VAL A 249 -42.21 11.17 31.81
N ALA A 250 -41.25 11.23 30.88
CA ALA A 250 -39.86 11.52 31.23
C ALA A 250 -39.71 12.92 31.83
N ARG A 251 -38.80 13.06 32.81
CA ARG A 251 -38.33 14.37 33.29
C ARG A 251 -37.45 15.01 32.22
N SER A 252 -37.70 16.28 31.92
CA SER A 252 -36.85 17.08 31.04
C SER A 252 -35.47 17.31 31.67
N PRO A 253 -34.44 17.66 30.88
CA PRO A 253 -33.14 18.08 31.42
C PRO A 253 -33.25 19.21 32.45
N GLN A 254 -34.23 20.11 32.30
CA GLN A 254 -34.53 21.18 33.25
C GLN A 254 -35.16 20.66 34.55
N ASP A 255 -35.97 19.61 34.47
CA ASP A 255 -36.55 18.92 35.64
C ASP A 255 -35.50 18.12 36.43
N LYS A 256 -34.41 17.68 35.77
CA LYS A 256 -33.32 16.91 36.36
C LYS A 256 -32.30 17.84 37.04
N ALA A 257 -32.72 18.53 38.11
CA ALA A 257 -31.81 19.28 38.97
C ALA A 257 -30.98 18.29 39.81
N GLY A 258 -29.79 17.92 39.32
CA GLY A 258 -28.85 17.11 40.08
C GLY A 258 -27.99 17.97 41.03
N PRO A 259 -27.72 17.53 42.26
CA PRO A 259 -26.63 18.13 43.04
C PRO A 259 -25.33 18.04 42.23
N GLY A 260 -24.48 19.06 42.33
CA GLY A 260 -23.20 19.11 41.62
C GLY A 260 -22.44 17.79 41.75
N ARG A 261 -22.03 17.21 40.62
CA ARG A 261 -21.21 15.99 40.64
C ARG A 261 -19.94 16.28 41.45
N ARG A 262 -19.70 15.46 42.47
CA ARG A 262 -18.46 15.49 43.26
C ARG A 262 -17.26 15.32 42.32
N SER A 263 -16.25 16.17 42.44
CA SER A 263 -15.04 16.01 41.64
C SER A 263 -14.32 14.71 42.00
N MET A 264 -13.52 14.15 41.10
CA MET A 264 -12.71 12.97 41.42
C MET A 264 -11.70 13.25 42.54
N ALA A 265 -11.23 14.51 42.66
CA ALA A 265 -10.39 14.95 43.77
C ALA A 265 -11.15 14.87 45.12
N ASP A 266 -12.38 15.38 45.16
CA ASP A 266 -13.23 15.31 46.35
C ASP A 266 -13.65 13.88 46.67
N PHE A 267 -13.93 13.05 45.66
CA PHE A 267 -14.21 11.63 45.87
C PHE A 267 -13.00 10.91 46.45
N ARG A 268 -11.80 11.14 45.88
CA ARG A 268 -10.55 10.56 46.37
C ARG A 268 -10.30 10.98 47.81
N ALA A 269 -10.35 12.27 48.13
CA ALA A 269 -10.05 12.76 49.47
C ALA A 269 -11.13 12.40 50.51
N LEU A 270 -12.40 12.62 50.18
CA LEU A 270 -13.49 12.57 51.16
C LEU A 270 -14.15 11.19 51.27
N VAL A 271 -13.96 10.31 50.28
CA VAL A 271 -14.51 8.95 50.28
C VAL A 271 -13.38 7.92 50.30
N TRP A 272 -12.54 7.90 49.26
CA TRP A 272 -11.58 6.82 49.05
C TRP A 272 -10.49 6.79 50.14
N GLU A 273 -9.72 7.87 50.28
CA GLU A 273 -8.64 7.97 51.27
C GLU A 273 -9.19 7.99 52.70
N LYS A 274 -10.38 8.57 52.91
CA LYS A 274 -11.06 8.54 54.21
C LYS A 274 -11.43 7.12 54.64
N GLN A 275 -11.86 6.26 53.72
CA GLN A 275 -12.28 4.90 54.04
C GLN A 275 -11.11 3.91 54.04
N LEU A 276 -10.11 4.11 53.19
CA LEU A 276 -9.07 3.11 52.89
C LEU A 276 -7.66 3.54 53.29
N GLY A 277 -7.48 4.76 53.81
CA GLY A 277 -6.16 5.33 54.10
C GLY A 277 -5.52 6.04 52.89
N LYS A 278 -4.45 6.82 53.13
CA LYS A 278 -3.71 7.54 52.08
C LYS A 278 -3.14 6.53 51.08
N GLY A 279 -3.49 6.67 49.79
CA GLY A 279 -3.12 5.70 48.76
C GLY A 279 -4.05 4.49 48.63
N GLY A 280 -5.15 4.41 49.39
CA GLY A 280 -6.13 3.33 49.29
C GLY A 280 -5.62 1.97 49.75
N ILE A 281 -6.22 0.89 49.21
CA ILE A 281 -6.02 -0.51 49.64
C ILE A 281 -4.54 -0.96 49.67
N VAL A 282 -3.70 -0.38 48.82
CA VAL A 282 -2.26 -0.72 48.71
C VAL A 282 -1.36 0.50 48.94
N GLY A 283 -1.85 1.51 49.66
CA GLY A 283 -1.10 2.76 49.91
C GLY A 283 0.14 2.58 50.78
N ASP A 284 0.21 1.50 51.54
CA ASP A 284 1.33 1.07 52.38
C ASP A 284 2.41 0.28 51.63
N LEU A 285 2.06 -0.31 50.49
CA LEU A 285 2.94 -1.17 49.70
C LEU A 285 3.69 -0.46 48.56
N THR A 286 3.35 0.80 48.27
CA THR A 286 3.98 1.52 47.16
C THR A 286 3.94 3.04 47.34
N ASP A 287 5.07 3.65 47.03
CA ASP A 287 5.34 5.08 46.97
C ASP A 287 5.28 5.63 45.53
N ILE A 288 4.88 4.82 44.55
CA ILE A 288 4.73 5.22 43.15
C ILE A 288 3.76 6.40 43.04
N ASP A 289 4.15 7.41 42.27
CA ASP A 289 3.29 8.56 42.00
C ASP A 289 1.98 8.11 41.33
N ARG A 290 0.85 8.41 41.98
CA ARG A 290 -0.51 8.14 41.49
C ARG A 290 -1.21 9.42 41.08
N SER A 291 -0.46 10.47 40.77
CA SER A 291 -0.98 11.65 40.11
C SER A 291 -1.69 11.26 38.82
N ALA A 292 -2.70 12.03 38.45
CA ALA A 292 -3.43 11.76 37.23
C ALA A 292 -2.50 12.01 36.04
N ILE A 293 -2.25 10.98 35.24
CA ILE A 293 -1.55 11.13 33.97
C ILE A 293 -2.44 12.00 33.05
N PRO A 294 -1.93 13.11 32.51
CA PRO A 294 -2.67 13.92 31.55
C PRO A 294 -3.11 13.10 30.34
N LEU A 295 -4.25 13.44 29.74
CA LEU A 295 -4.74 12.77 28.54
C LEU A 295 -3.74 12.88 27.37
N ILE A 296 -3.01 14.00 27.31
CA ILE A 296 -1.94 14.26 26.34
C ILE A 296 -0.64 14.37 27.14
N THR A 297 0.24 13.40 26.95
CA THR A 297 1.50 13.29 27.68
C THR A 297 2.69 13.80 26.87
N GLN A 298 3.75 14.20 27.58
CA GLN A 298 5.02 14.70 27.04
C GLN A 298 6.18 13.94 27.70
N GLY A 299 7.42 14.25 27.32
CA GLY A 299 8.61 13.66 27.95
C GLY A 299 8.60 12.13 27.90
N ASP A 300 8.85 11.50 29.03
CA ASP A 300 8.89 10.03 29.17
C ASP A 300 7.51 9.37 29.11
N LEU A 301 6.43 10.15 29.32
CA LEU A 301 5.07 9.63 29.35
C LEU A 301 4.40 9.58 27.98
N ARG A 302 5.00 10.18 26.93
CA ARG A 302 4.47 10.08 25.55
C ARG A 302 4.67 8.67 25.00
N ARG A 303 3.78 8.25 24.11
CA ARG A 303 3.83 6.91 23.51
C ARG A 303 4.96 6.73 22.49
N PHE A 304 5.21 7.75 21.66
CA PHE A 304 6.18 7.68 20.57
C PHE A 304 7.16 8.85 20.62
N VAL A 305 8.39 8.61 20.20
CA VAL A 305 9.45 9.60 20.03
C VAL A 305 9.70 9.77 18.53
N PRO A 306 9.50 10.97 17.96
CA PRO A 306 9.92 11.23 16.60
C PRO A 306 11.44 11.24 16.50
N VAL A 307 12.00 10.53 15.52
CA VAL A 307 13.44 10.49 15.26
C VAL A 307 13.75 10.99 13.86
N TRP A 308 14.81 11.79 13.75
CA TRP A 308 15.25 12.40 12.50
C TRP A 308 16.31 11.53 11.83
N GLU A 309 15.89 10.68 10.89
CA GLU A 309 16.72 9.66 10.23
C GLU A 309 17.32 10.17 8.91
N ASN A 310 17.80 11.41 8.90
CA ASN A 310 18.37 12.03 7.71
C ASN A 310 19.58 11.22 7.19
N ARG A 311 19.59 10.90 5.89
CA ARG A 311 20.65 10.11 5.22
C ARG A 311 20.89 8.71 5.85
N LYS A 312 19.99 8.21 6.70
CA LYS A 312 20.06 6.84 7.27
C LYS A 312 19.84 5.77 6.19
N PHE A 313 18.96 6.06 5.24
CA PHE A 313 18.58 5.15 4.15
C PHE A 313 19.04 5.67 2.79
N LYS A 314 19.15 4.76 1.81
CA LYS A 314 19.31 5.11 0.40
C LYS A 314 17.98 5.47 -0.22
N ALA A 315 17.99 6.42 -1.15
CA ALA A 315 16.86 6.63 -2.02
C ALA A 315 16.68 5.43 -2.97
N PRO A 316 15.45 5.11 -3.43
CA PRO A 316 15.23 4.02 -4.38
C PRO A 316 16.02 4.18 -5.68
N CYS A 317 16.16 5.41 -6.18
CA CYS A 317 16.94 5.74 -7.38
C CYS A 317 18.46 5.53 -7.21
N GLU A 318 18.99 5.75 -6.01
CA GLU A 318 20.40 5.45 -5.68
C GLU A 318 20.61 3.95 -5.55
N ALA A 319 19.67 3.25 -4.90
CA ALA A 319 19.75 1.81 -4.67
C ALA A 319 19.63 0.99 -5.96
N SER A 320 18.80 1.43 -6.91
CA SER A 320 18.64 0.77 -8.21
C SER A 320 19.73 1.14 -9.22
N CYS A 321 20.52 2.19 -8.96
CA CYS A 321 21.67 2.55 -9.79
C CYS A 321 22.79 1.52 -9.56
N PRO A 322 23.24 0.76 -10.58
CA PRO A 322 24.32 -0.21 -10.39
C PRO A 322 25.64 0.44 -9.93
N SER A 323 25.88 1.69 -10.32
CA SER A 323 27.02 2.50 -9.86
C SER A 323 26.79 3.17 -8.51
N GLY A 324 25.57 3.13 -7.95
CA GLY A 324 25.21 3.71 -6.65
C GLY A 324 25.26 5.24 -6.60
N ILE A 325 24.94 5.92 -7.71
CA ILE A 325 24.96 7.39 -7.80
C ILE A 325 23.78 7.95 -6.96
N PRO A 326 24.01 8.87 -6.01
CA PRO A 326 22.95 9.48 -5.21
C PRO A 326 22.20 10.54 -6.02
N VAL A 327 21.24 10.10 -6.83
CA VAL A 327 20.44 10.96 -7.74
C VAL A 327 19.73 12.08 -6.98
N GLN A 328 19.16 11.78 -5.82
CA GLN A 328 18.48 12.74 -4.95
C GLN A 328 19.42 13.87 -4.48
N GLU A 329 20.70 13.56 -4.26
CA GLU A 329 21.69 14.54 -3.81
C GLU A 329 22.10 15.46 -4.96
N ARG A 330 22.20 14.93 -6.18
CA ARG A 330 22.42 15.75 -7.39
C ARG A 330 21.28 16.74 -7.57
N TRP A 331 20.03 16.30 -7.43
CA TRP A 331 18.88 17.21 -7.50
C TRP A 331 18.82 18.20 -6.32
N ARG A 332 19.37 17.85 -5.15
CA ARG A 332 19.55 18.82 -4.05
C ARG A 332 20.48 19.95 -4.46
N LEU A 333 21.63 19.62 -5.03
CA LEU A 333 22.61 20.60 -5.50
C LEU A 333 22.00 21.50 -6.59
N VAL A 334 21.24 20.94 -7.53
CA VAL A 334 20.50 21.74 -8.54
C VAL A 334 19.54 22.75 -7.88
N ARG A 335 18.71 22.30 -6.92
CA ARG A 335 17.79 23.20 -6.19
C ARG A 335 18.49 24.31 -5.41
N GLU A 336 19.74 24.09 -5.01
CA GLU A 336 20.59 25.09 -4.34
C GLU A 336 21.31 26.03 -5.32
N GLY A 337 21.08 25.88 -6.63
CA GLY A 337 21.76 26.65 -7.68
C GLY A 337 23.18 26.16 -7.97
N ARG A 338 23.57 24.99 -7.46
CA ARG A 338 24.93 24.42 -7.53
C ARG A 338 25.01 23.36 -8.62
N VAL A 339 24.66 23.73 -9.85
CA VAL A 339 24.52 22.79 -10.98
C VAL A 339 25.85 22.14 -11.35
N ASP A 340 26.95 22.90 -11.35
CA ASP A 340 28.29 22.35 -11.65
C ASP A 340 28.69 21.26 -10.66
N GLU A 341 28.43 21.47 -9.37
CA GLU A 341 28.67 20.44 -8.34
C GLU A 341 27.75 19.23 -8.49
N ALA A 342 26.50 19.42 -8.90
CA ALA A 342 25.55 18.33 -9.17
C ALA A 342 26.03 17.42 -10.32
N VAL A 343 26.66 18.03 -11.31
CA VAL A 343 27.28 17.38 -12.45
C VAL A 343 28.56 16.66 -12.02
N ASP A 344 29.48 17.35 -11.34
CA ASP A 344 30.76 16.81 -10.89
C ASP A 344 30.59 15.67 -9.87
N LEU A 345 29.53 15.69 -9.05
CA LEU A 345 29.24 14.61 -8.09
C LEU A 345 29.21 13.23 -8.77
N ALA A 346 28.74 13.13 -10.02
CA ALA A 346 28.65 11.86 -10.74
C ALA A 346 30.04 11.25 -11.01
N LEU A 347 31.08 12.07 -11.16
CA LEU A 347 32.47 11.63 -11.33
C LEU A 347 32.99 10.85 -10.12
N ALA A 348 32.34 11.02 -8.95
CA ALA A 348 32.66 10.23 -7.78
C ALA A 348 32.25 8.75 -7.90
N PHE A 349 31.44 8.41 -8.89
CA PHE A 349 30.79 7.11 -9.03
C PHE A 349 31.03 6.47 -10.40
N THR A 350 31.20 7.27 -11.44
CA THR A 350 31.43 6.79 -12.81
C THR A 350 32.37 7.72 -13.58
N PRO A 351 33.28 7.19 -14.43
CA PRO A 351 34.02 8.00 -15.39
C PRO A 351 33.19 8.46 -16.60
N PHE A 352 32.00 7.88 -16.81
CA PHE A 352 31.15 8.10 -17.98
C PHE A 352 29.76 8.71 -17.67
N PRO A 353 29.66 9.79 -16.87
CA PRO A 353 28.37 10.37 -16.54
C PRO A 353 27.60 10.91 -17.76
N ALA A 354 28.28 11.42 -18.80
CA ALA A 354 27.61 11.91 -20.00
C ALA A 354 27.23 10.76 -20.93
N SER A 355 28.19 9.93 -21.32
CA SER A 355 27.96 8.86 -22.29
C SER A 355 26.95 7.86 -21.78
N VAL A 356 27.09 7.43 -20.53
CA VAL A 356 26.22 6.39 -19.98
C VAL A 356 24.97 7.01 -19.36
N CYS A 357 25.08 7.90 -18.38
CA CYS A 357 23.87 8.40 -17.72
C CYS A 357 23.03 9.34 -18.62
N GLY A 358 23.63 9.99 -19.62
CA GLY A 358 22.92 10.90 -20.54
C GLY A 358 22.32 10.24 -21.78
N TYR A 359 22.93 9.15 -22.30
CA TYR A 359 22.56 8.56 -23.58
C TYR A 359 22.29 7.06 -23.56
N LEU A 360 23.14 6.26 -22.90
CA LEU A 360 23.14 4.79 -23.08
C LEU A 360 22.44 4.00 -21.98
N CYS A 361 22.29 4.58 -20.79
CA CYS A 361 21.65 3.92 -19.66
C CYS A 361 20.13 3.78 -19.91
N PRO A 362 19.50 2.64 -19.57
CA PRO A 362 18.04 2.50 -19.58
C PRO A 362 17.37 3.10 -18.33
N HIS A 363 18.10 3.93 -17.58
CA HIS A 363 17.67 4.64 -16.37
C HIS A 363 16.85 3.84 -15.34
N PRO A 364 17.39 2.74 -14.76
CA PRO A 364 16.72 2.01 -13.68
C PRO A 364 16.46 2.89 -12.43
N CYS A 365 17.21 3.98 -12.29
CA CYS A 365 16.98 5.01 -11.28
C CYS A 365 15.68 5.80 -11.49
N MET A 366 15.29 6.04 -12.75
CA MET A 366 14.03 6.69 -13.11
C MET A 366 12.86 5.71 -12.95
N THR A 367 13.04 4.45 -13.38
CA THR A 367 12.04 3.39 -13.17
C THR A 367 11.74 3.14 -11.70
N ALA A 368 12.75 3.17 -10.84
CA ALA A 368 12.60 2.98 -9.40
C ALA A 368 12.19 4.26 -8.64
N CYS A 369 11.98 5.39 -9.34
CA CYS A 369 11.66 6.65 -8.68
C CYS A 369 10.31 6.53 -7.94
N THR A 370 10.29 6.93 -6.66
CA THR A 370 9.08 6.88 -5.82
C THR A 370 7.88 7.58 -6.46
N LYS A 371 8.09 8.61 -7.28
CA LYS A 371 7.05 9.31 -8.05
C LYS A 371 6.20 8.38 -8.92
N GLY A 372 6.76 7.26 -9.37
CA GLY A 372 6.04 6.25 -10.16
C GLY A 372 4.86 5.62 -9.43
N SER A 373 4.88 5.54 -8.08
CA SER A 373 3.76 4.99 -7.30
C SER A 373 2.48 5.83 -7.40
N ALA A 374 2.61 7.11 -7.74
CA ALA A 374 1.52 8.04 -7.96
C ALA A 374 1.33 8.42 -9.44
N PHE A 375 1.85 7.61 -10.38
CA PHE A 375 1.80 7.85 -11.82
C PHE A 375 2.36 9.22 -12.27
N MET A 376 3.27 9.80 -11.49
CA MET A 376 3.94 11.05 -11.83
C MET A 376 5.21 10.79 -12.65
N ALA A 377 5.61 11.75 -13.48
CA ALA A 377 6.86 11.65 -14.24
C ALA A 377 8.07 11.52 -13.29
N PRO A 378 8.95 10.52 -13.48
CA PRO A 378 10.17 10.38 -12.67
C PRO A 378 11.13 11.53 -12.95
N VAL A 379 11.96 11.93 -11.99
CA VAL A 379 12.96 12.98 -12.20
C VAL A 379 13.93 12.59 -13.33
N ASP A 380 14.17 13.48 -14.28
CA ASP A 380 14.88 13.19 -15.54
C ASP A 380 16.41 13.24 -15.37
N VAL A 381 16.99 12.09 -15.02
CA VAL A 381 18.43 11.94 -14.82
C VAL A 381 19.22 12.09 -16.12
N SER A 382 18.59 11.94 -17.29
CA SER A 382 19.27 12.06 -18.59
C SER A 382 19.78 13.49 -18.84
N GLN A 383 19.04 14.51 -18.40
CA GLN A 383 19.47 15.92 -18.51
C GLN A 383 20.75 16.19 -17.72
N LEU A 384 20.78 15.73 -16.47
CA LEU A 384 21.98 15.78 -15.61
C LEU A 384 23.15 14.98 -16.20
N GLY A 385 22.86 13.83 -16.82
CA GLY A 385 23.84 13.04 -17.55
C GLY A 385 24.48 13.86 -18.67
N ARG A 386 23.67 14.38 -19.60
CA ARG A 386 24.16 15.17 -20.76
C ARG A 386 24.94 16.42 -20.33
N ALA A 387 24.49 17.12 -19.29
CA ALA A 387 25.21 18.26 -18.72
C ALA A 387 26.61 17.89 -18.21
N SER A 388 26.83 16.62 -17.85
CA SER A 388 28.12 16.12 -17.35
C SER A 388 29.23 16.02 -18.39
N ILE A 389 28.94 16.37 -19.65
CA ILE A 389 29.98 16.58 -20.66
C ILE A 389 30.93 17.72 -20.24
N ASN A 390 30.47 18.67 -19.44
CA ASN A 390 31.27 19.80 -18.95
C ASN A 390 31.86 19.57 -17.55
N ALA A 391 31.69 18.38 -16.98
CA ALA A 391 32.23 18.05 -15.66
C ALA A 391 33.76 18.13 -15.65
N GLY A 392 34.31 18.68 -14.57
CA GLY A 392 35.76 18.90 -14.39
C GLY A 392 36.56 17.62 -14.20
N LEU A 393 37.85 17.78 -13.89
CA LEU A 393 38.67 16.65 -13.40
C LEU A 393 38.40 16.44 -11.90
N PRO A 394 38.30 15.18 -11.43
CA PRO A 394 38.22 14.91 -10.01
C PRO A 394 39.52 15.32 -9.31
N GLU A 395 39.43 15.76 -8.07
CA GLU A 395 40.61 15.91 -7.21
C GLU A 395 41.21 14.54 -6.92
N LEU A 396 42.53 14.39 -7.15
CA LEU A 396 43.23 13.13 -7.03
C LEU A 396 44.21 13.14 -5.86
N PRO A 397 44.11 12.21 -4.91
CA PRO A 397 45.08 12.14 -3.81
C PRO A 397 46.46 11.67 -4.31
N PRO A 398 47.52 11.87 -3.51
CA PRO A 398 48.83 11.29 -3.76
C PRO A 398 48.79 9.77 -3.89
N LEU A 399 49.77 9.20 -4.60
CA LEU A 399 49.88 7.76 -4.74
C LEU A 399 50.27 7.11 -3.40
N SER A 400 49.53 6.07 -3.04
CA SER A 400 49.70 5.24 -1.84
C SER A 400 50.86 4.24 -1.93
N GLY A 401 51.48 4.12 -3.10
CA GLY A 401 52.49 3.08 -3.40
C GLY A 401 51.92 1.69 -3.69
N LYS A 402 50.58 1.54 -3.69
CA LYS A 402 49.89 0.30 -4.06
C LYS A 402 49.58 0.28 -5.55
N ARG A 403 49.84 -0.86 -6.20
CA ARG A 403 49.73 -1.02 -7.65
C ARG A 403 48.76 -2.14 -8.00
N ILE A 404 47.83 -1.85 -8.90
CA ILE A 404 46.81 -2.79 -9.36
C ILE A 404 46.84 -2.86 -10.89
N ALA A 405 46.94 -4.07 -11.43
CA ALA A 405 46.81 -4.31 -12.86
C ALA A 405 45.33 -4.49 -13.24
N VAL A 406 44.89 -3.88 -14.33
CA VAL A 406 43.54 -3.99 -14.85
C VAL A 406 43.61 -4.51 -16.29
N ILE A 407 43.11 -5.72 -16.52
CA ILE A 407 43.12 -6.38 -17.83
C ILE A 407 41.79 -6.08 -18.54
N GLY A 408 41.84 -5.24 -19.57
CA GLY A 408 40.68 -4.74 -20.31
C GLY A 408 40.44 -3.26 -20.00
N GLY A 409 40.53 -2.43 -21.04
CA GLY A 409 40.27 -1.00 -21.09
C GLY A 409 38.84 -0.66 -21.56
N GLY A 410 37.91 -1.60 -21.42
CA GLY A 410 36.48 -1.36 -21.58
C GLY A 410 35.84 -0.61 -20.40
N PRO A 411 34.51 -0.42 -20.39
CA PRO A 411 33.82 0.38 -19.38
C PRO A 411 34.04 -0.08 -17.94
N ALA A 412 34.07 -1.40 -17.72
CA ALA A 412 34.37 -2.01 -16.42
C ALA A 412 35.79 -1.66 -15.95
N GLY A 413 36.80 -1.89 -16.79
CA GLY A 413 38.20 -1.66 -16.43
C GLY A 413 38.53 -0.18 -16.27
N VAL A 414 38.01 0.69 -17.13
CA VAL A 414 38.14 2.15 -16.97
C VAL A 414 37.49 2.61 -15.67
N SER A 415 36.31 2.09 -15.31
CA SER A 415 35.68 2.38 -14.02
C SER A 415 36.55 1.94 -12.85
N THR A 416 37.10 0.73 -12.88
CA THR A 416 38.01 0.24 -11.84
C THR A 416 39.24 1.14 -11.70
N ALA A 417 39.95 1.41 -12.80
CA ALA A 417 41.16 2.22 -12.79
C ALA A 417 40.89 3.65 -12.32
N TRP A 418 39.79 4.25 -12.78
CA TRP A 418 39.32 5.56 -12.33
C TRP A 418 39.11 5.60 -10.82
N GLN A 419 38.40 4.61 -10.27
CA GLN A 419 38.07 4.57 -8.85
C GLN A 419 39.30 4.30 -7.98
N LEU A 420 40.18 3.40 -8.41
CA LEU A 420 41.46 3.15 -7.74
C LEU A 420 42.32 4.41 -7.70
N ARG A 421 42.43 5.14 -8.82
CA ARG A 421 43.20 6.40 -8.86
C ARG A 421 42.63 7.44 -7.91
N ARG A 422 41.30 7.58 -7.86
CA ARG A 422 40.60 8.48 -6.93
C ARG A 422 40.78 8.10 -5.46
N LYS A 423 41.05 6.83 -5.16
CA LYS A 423 41.42 6.36 -3.81
C LYS A 423 42.93 6.45 -3.54
N GLY A 424 43.72 6.91 -4.50
CA GLY A 424 45.19 7.09 -4.38
C GLY A 424 46.00 5.85 -4.72
N HIS A 425 45.43 4.85 -5.37
CA HIS A 425 46.17 3.69 -5.85
C HIS A 425 46.62 3.88 -7.30
N GLU A 426 47.76 3.27 -7.66
CA GLU A 426 48.25 3.25 -9.03
C GLU A 426 47.54 2.13 -9.80
N ALA A 427 46.79 2.51 -10.84
CA ALA A 427 46.09 1.58 -11.71
C ALA A 427 46.79 1.54 -13.08
N VAL A 428 47.15 0.34 -13.53
CA VAL A 428 47.80 0.11 -14.82
C VAL A 428 46.86 -0.73 -15.69
N VAL A 429 46.40 -0.17 -16.80
CA VAL A 429 45.44 -0.82 -17.70
C VAL A 429 46.19 -1.50 -18.85
N PHE A 430 45.85 -2.75 -19.13
CA PHE A 430 46.34 -3.53 -20.27
C PHE A 430 45.17 -3.89 -21.18
N ASP A 431 45.21 -3.52 -22.46
CA ASP A 431 44.18 -3.87 -23.44
C ASP A 431 44.81 -4.32 -24.76
N ASN A 432 44.16 -5.24 -25.47
CA ASN A 432 44.52 -5.70 -26.81
C ASN A 432 44.09 -4.72 -27.92
N ALA A 433 43.09 -3.88 -27.66
CA ALA A 433 42.58 -2.89 -28.60
C ALA A 433 43.59 -1.76 -28.84
N THR A 434 43.37 -1.02 -29.94
CA THR A 434 44.17 0.16 -30.32
C THR A 434 43.72 1.44 -29.60
N THR A 435 42.56 1.44 -28.95
CA THR A 435 41.98 2.59 -28.26
C THR A 435 41.28 2.16 -26.97
N LEU A 436 41.21 3.07 -26.00
CA LEU A 436 40.48 2.87 -24.74
C LEU A 436 38.97 2.99 -24.95
N GLY A 437 38.18 2.34 -24.10
CA GLY A 437 36.72 2.48 -24.03
C GLY A 437 35.94 1.22 -24.42
N GLY A 438 36.61 0.20 -24.97
CA GLY A 438 36.00 -1.07 -25.37
C GLY A 438 34.77 -0.86 -26.26
N LYS A 439 33.70 -1.63 -26.02
CA LYS A 439 32.48 -1.59 -26.85
C LYS A 439 31.82 -0.20 -26.94
N ILE A 440 31.95 0.66 -25.93
CA ILE A 440 31.41 2.04 -26.00
C ILE A 440 32.11 2.83 -27.11
N ALA A 441 33.44 2.68 -27.23
CA ALA A 441 34.23 3.36 -28.24
C ALA A 441 34.12 2.68 -29.61
N SER A 442 34.18 1.35 -29.68
CA SER A 442 34.32 0.63 -30.95
C SER A 442 33.01 0.15 -31.58
N VAL A 443 32.01 -0.26 -30.80
CA VAL A 443 30.83 -0.97 -31.31
C VAL A 443 29.56 -0.12 -31.29
N ILE A 444 29.34 0.67 -30.24
CA ILE A 444 28.07 1.43 -30.10
C ILE A 444 27.96 2.49 -31.21
N PRO A 445 26.85 2.52 -31.97
CA PRO A 445 26.67 3.46 -33.08
C PRO A 445 26.61 4.94 -32.69
N ASN A 446 27.01 5.82 -33.63
CA ASN A 446 26.92 7.27 -33.45
C ASN A 446 25.47 7.80 -33.46
N SER A 447 24.53 7.02 -34.01
CA SER A 447 23.08 7.31 -33.96
C SER A 447 22.53 7.25 -32.53
N ARG A 448 23.16 6.46 -31.66
CA ARG A 448 22.81 6.35 -30.24
C ARG A 448 23.43 7.43 -29.37
N ILE A 449 24.69 7.76 -29.64
CA ILE A 449 25.48 8.68 -28.84
C ILE A 449 26.43 9.48 -29.74
N PRO A 450 26.51 10.82 -29.58
CA PRO A 450 27.47 11.62 -30.32
C PRO A 450 28.92 11.20 -30.03
N ALA A 451 29.73 11.09 -31.10
CA ALA A 451 31.11 10.62 -30.99
C ALA A 451 32.01 11.54 -30.15
N ASP A 452 31.72 12.84 -30.14
CA ASP A 452 32.42 13.85 -29.34
C ASP A 452 32.19 13.66 -27.83
N VAL A 453 31.00 13.20 -27.41
CA VAL A 453 30.69 12.89 -26.01
C VAL A 453 31.59 11.77 -25.52
N VAL A 454 31.65 10.64 -26.27
CA VAL A 454 32.48 9.49 -25.91
C VAL A 454 33.96 9.86 -25.89
N LYS A 455 34.41 10.58 -26.93
CA LYS A 455 35.79 11.04 -27.05
C LYS A 455 36.22 11.88 -25.84
N LYS A 456 35.42 12.89 -25.48
CA LYS A 456 35.75 13.81 -24.38
C LYS A 456 35.85 13.09 -23.03
N GLU A 457 34.97 12.13 -22.76
CA GLU A 457 35.04 11.38 -21.50
C GLU A 457 36.20 10.39 -21.46
N LEU A 458 36.59 9.81 -22.59
CA LEU A 458 37.78 8.95 -22.68
C LEU A 458 39.08 9.75 -22.55
N GLU A 459 39.14 10.96 -23.11
CA GLU A 459 40.26 11.90 -22.91
C GLU A 459 40.41 12.23 -21.42
N ARG A 460 39.30 12.60 -20.75
CA ARG A 460 39.28 12.83 -19.30
C ARG A 460 39.70 11.58 -18.51
N ALA A 461 39.25 10.40 -18.92
CA ALA A 461 39.65 9.15 -18.27
C ALA A 461 41.16 8.87 -18.44
N ALA A 462 41.73 9.15 -19.61
CA ALA A 462 43.16 9.00 -19.87
C ALA A 462 44.02 10.00 -19.07
N GLU A 463 43.52 11.21 -18.80
CA GLU A 463 44.20 12.16 -17.91
C GLU A 463 44.26 11.66 -16.45
N VAL A 464 43.21 10.99 -16.00
CA VAL A 464 43.16 10.40 -14.65
C VAL A 464 43.97 9.09 -14.58
N ILE A 465 44.01 8.30 -15.66
CA ILE A 465 44.65 6.99 -15.70
C ILE A 465 45.92 7.08 -16.57
N PRO A 466 47.08 7.46 -15.98
CA PRO A 466 48.29 7.76 -16.77
C PRO A 466 48.96 6.52 -17.37
N HIS A 467 48.68 5.32 -16.85
CA HIS A 467 49.35 4.08 -17.28
C HIS A 467 48.38 3.16 -18.04
N VAL A 468 48.30 3.37 -19.35
CA VAL A 468 47.49 2.55 -20.26
C VAL A 468 48.38 1.94 -21.33
N HIS A 469 48.46 0.60 -21.34
CA HIS A 469 49.21 -0.20 -22.30
C HIS A 469 48.23 -0.86 -23.27
N LEU A 470 48.11 -0.28 -24.46
CA LEU A 470 47.27 -0.77 -25.54
C LEU A 470 48.04 -1.79 -26.41
N GLN A 471 47.31 -2.52 -27.25
CA GLN A 471 47.85 -3.57 -28.13
C GLN A 471 48.65 -4.66 -27.37
N GLN A 472 48.26 -4.95 -26.13
CA GLN A 472 48.85 -5.98 -25.30
C GLN A 472 47.92 -7.21 -25.27
N LYS A 473 48.27 -8.24 -26.05
CA LYS A 473 47.61 -9.54 -25.94
C LYS A 473 48.31 -10.37 -24.87
N LEU A 474 47.66 -10.53 -23.72
CA LEU A 474 48.21 -11.27 -22.58
C LEU A 474 48.04 -12.78 -22.75
N THR A 475 49.05 -13.53 -22.33
CA THR A 475 49.01 -14.98 -22.17
C THR A 475 48.77 -15.36 -20.70
N ARG A 476 48.60 -16.66 -20.43
CA ARG A 476 48.51 -17.19 -19.06
C ARG A 476 49.72 -16.80 -18.21
N GLU A 477 50.92 -16.97 -18.76
CA GLU A 477 52.18 -16.63 -18.09
C GLU A 477 52.28 -15.13 -17.77
N ASP A 478 51.76 -14.27 -18.68
CA ASP A 478 51.72 -12.83 -18.43
C ASP A 478 50.79 -12.49 -17.26
N THR A 479 49.61 -13.11 -17.18
CA THR A 479 48.66 -12.89 -16.08
C THR A 479 49.21 -13.37 -14.75
N ASP A 480 49.89 -14.53 -14.72
CA ASP A 480 50.57 -15.04 -13.52
C ASP A 480 51.68 -14.08 -13.06
N ARG A 481 52.48 -13.55 -14.00
CA ARG A 481 53.49 -12.54 -13.70
C ARG A 481 52.85 -11.27 -13.12
N LEU A 482 51.75 -10.79 -13.71
CA LEU A 482 51.02 -9.63 -13.18
C LEU A 482 50.52 -9.88 -11.74
N ALA A 483 50.02 -11.07 -11.43
CA ALA A 483 49.61 -11.43 -10.07
C ALA A 483 50.78 -11.49 -9.07
N GLY A 484 52.01 -11.71 -9.56
CA GLY A 484 53.24 -11.60 -8.78
C GLY A 484 53.70 -10.15 -8.55
N ASP A 485 53.64 -9.31 -9.59
CA ASP A 485 54.23 -7.96 -9.62
C ASP A 485 53.33 -6.85 -9.04
N TYR A 486 52.02 -7.10 -9.00
CA TYR A 486 51.00 -6.17 -8.52
C TYR A 486 50.36 -6.67 -7.21
N ASP A 487 49.81 -5.75 -6.42
CA ASP A 487 49.10 -6.12 -5.19
C ASP A 487 47.84 -6.93 -5.54
N PHE A 488 47.13 -6.53 -6.60
CA PHE A 488 45.94 -7.19 -7.14
C PHE A 488 45.86 -7.10 -8.67
N VAL A 489 45.10 -8.01 -9.28
CA VAL A 489 44.76 -8.00 -10.71
C VAL A 489 43.24 -7.98 -10.86
N VAL A 490 42.72 -7.12 -11.74
CA VAL A 490 41.29 -7.04 -12.07
C VAL A 490 41.08 -7.40 -13.53
N VAL A 491 40.40 -8.52 -13.79
CA VAL A 491 40.03 -8.99 -15.12
C VAL A 491 38.70 -8.35 -15.53
N ALA A 492 38.78 -7.47 -16.52
CA ALA A 492 37.68 -6.72 -17.12
C ALA A 492 37.66 -6.87 -18.66
N ALA A 493 38.15 -8.00 -19.18
CA ALA A 493 38.33 -8.27 -20.62
C ALA A 493 37.00 -8.32 -21.42
N GLY A 494 35.88 -8.50 -20.72
CA GLY A 494 34.55 -8.59 -21.31
C GLY A 494 34.33 -9.87 -22.12
N ALA A 495 33.26 -9.89 -22.91
CA ALA A 495 32.96 -10.95 -23.86
C ALA A 495 33.20 -10.45 -25.29
N GLN A 496 34.17 -11.07 -25.98
CA GLN A 496 34.65 -10.62 -27.29
C GLN A 496 34.51 -11.67 -28.40
N LYS A 497 34.30 -12.94 -28.05
CA LYS A 497 34.19 -14.05 -29.01
C LYS A 497 32.73 -14.19 -29.46
N PRO A 498 32.37 -13.87 -30.71
CA PRO A 498 30.98 -13.98 -31.15
C PRO A 498 30.49 -15.43 -31.07
N ARG A 499 29.29 -15.64 -30.54
CA ARG A 499 28.66 -16.96 -30.59
C ARG A 499 28.17 -17.21 -32.02
N THR A 500 28.44 -18.42 -32.50
CA THR A 500 28.03 -18.85 -33.84
C THR A 500 27.07 -20.03 -33.75
N LEU A 501 26.26 -20.21 -34.79
CA LEU A 501 25.39 -21.38 -34.92
C LEU A 501 26.13 -22.52 -35.64
N PRO A 502 26.10 -23.75 -35.13
CA PRO A 502 26.69 -24.92 -35.79
C PRO A 502 25.76 -25.44 -36.90
N ILE A 503 25.44 -24.58 -37.86
CA ILE A 503 24.54 -24.87 -38.99
C ILE A 503 25.29 -24.81 -40.33
N PRO A 504 24.85 -25.56 -41.37
CA PRO A 504 25.42 -25.43 -42.70
C PRO A 504 25.30 -23.99 -43.24
N GLY A 505 26.36 -23.49 -43.89
CA GLY A 505 26.42 -22.14 -44.46
C GLY A 505 26.81 -21.04 -43.46
N ASN A 506 27.24 -21.39 -42.25
CA ASN A 506 27.61 -20.41 -41.22
C ASN A 506 28.75 -19.48 -41.62
N GLU A 507 29.59 -19.86 -42.58
CA GLU A 507 30.67 -19.06 -43.14
C GLU A 507 30.19 -17.80 -43.88
N ARG A 508 28.89 -17.73 -44.19
CA ARG A 508 28.22 -16.59 -44.84
C ARG A 508 27.68 -15.55 -43.86
N LEU A 509 27.73 -15.84 -42.55
CA LEU A 509 27.24 -14.94 -41.51
C LEU A 509 28.24 -13.82 -41.27
N VAL A 510 27.73 -12.60 -41.17
CA VAL A 510 28.46 -11.46 -40.62
C VAL A 510 28.13 -11.38 -39.13
N THR A 511 29.11 -11.17 -38.26
CA THR A 511 28.81 -11.00 -36.83
C THR A 511 28.28 -9.59 -36.57
N ALA A 512 27.37 -9.45 -35.60
CA ALA A 512 26.83 -8.13 -35.23
C ALA A 512 27.93 -7.15 -34.83
N THR A 513 28.92 -7.62 -34.08
CA THR A 513 30.06 -6.80 -33.64
C THR A 513 30.87 -6.27 -34.83
N ASP A 514 31.24 -7.14 -35.78
CA ASP A 514 32.00 -6.72 -36.97
C ASP A 514 31.19 -5.74 -37.82
N PHE A 515 29.89 -6.03 -38.03
CA PHE A 515 29.00 -5.16 -38.79
C PHE A 515 28.90 -3.76 -38.16
N LEU A 516 28.71 -3.67 -36.84
CA LEU A 516 28.55 -2.40 -36.14
C LEU A 516 29.86 -1.58 -36.10
N ILE A 517 31.02 -2.23 -35.97
CA ILE A 517 32.33 -1.58 -36.07
C ILE A 517 32.49 -0.95 -37.45
N ASP A 518 32.22 -1.71 -38.52
CA ASP A 518 32.33 -1.22 -39.89
C ASP A 518 31.28 -0.13 -40.19
N ALA A 519 30.05 -0.28 -39.68
CA ALA A 519 28.97 0.68 -39.84
C ALA A 519 29.30 2.03 -39.21
N LYS A 520 30.05 2.05 -38.09
CA LYS A 520 30.47 3.28 -37.41
C LYS A 520 31.39 4.16 -38.26
N THR A 521 32.11 3.57 -39.22
CA THR A 521 32.94 4.27 -40.21
C THR A 521 32.32 4.34 -41.61
N ASP A 522 31.01 4.08 -41.72
CA ASP A 522 30.28 3.96 -43.00
C ASP A 522 30.92 2.95 -43.98
N GLY A 523 31.65 1.97 -43.45
CA GLY A 523 32.34 0.93 -44.22
C GLY A 523 31.46 -0.29 -44.49
N ALA A 524 30.45 -0.54 -43.66
CA ALA A 524 29.52 -1.64 -43.83
C ALA A 524 28.62 -1.43 -45.04
N LYS A 525 28.38 -2.50 -45.81
CA LYS A 525 27.55 -2.48 -47.03
C LYS A 525 26.50 -3.59 -46.97
N PRO A 526 25.42 -3.40 -46.19
CA PRO A 526 24.32 -4.36 -46.20
C PRO A 526 23.68 -4.40 -47.58
N GLY A 527 23.21 -5.58 -47.99
CA GLY A 527 22.33 -5.71 -49.15
C GLY A 527 20.94 -5.12 -48.90
N LYS A 528 20.05 -5.21 -49.90
CA LYS A 528 18.70 -4.64 -49.80
C LYS A 528 17.82 -5.40 -48.82
N ARG A 529 18.02 -6.71 -48.71
CA ARG A 529 17.30 -7.59 -47.77
C ARG A 529 18.26 -8.10 -46.70
N VAL A 530 17.99 -7.75 -45.45
CA VAL A 530 18.84 -8.10 -44.31
C VAL A 530 18.06 -8.98 -43.34
N VAL A 531 18.64 -10.12 -42.99
CA VAL A 531 18.11 -10.99 -41.93
C VAL A 531 19.09 -10.98 -40.75
N ILE A 532 18.57 -10.70 -39.57
CA ILE A 532 19.34 -10.65 -38.32
C ILE A 532 18.88 -11.80 -37.44
N ILE A 533 19.79 -12.70 -37.08
CA ILE A 533 19.51 -13.84 -36.20
C ILE A 533 19.86 -13.42 -34.77
N GLY A 534 18.83 -13.22 -33.95
CA GLY A 534 18.89 -12.67 -32.58
C GLY A 534 18.23 -11.30 -32.50
N ALA A 535 17.15 -11.17 -31.71
CA ALA A 535 16.32 -9.98 -31.63
C ALA A 535 16.47 -9.20 -30.29
N GLY A 536 17.64 -9.26 -29.66
CA GLY A 536 17.98 -8.41 -28.51
C GLY A 536 18.37 -6.97 -28.90
N ASN A 537 18.72 -6.12 -27.93
CA ASN A 537 19.06 -4.70 -28.19
C ASN A 537 20.18 -4.52 -29.23
N VAL A 538 21.20 -5.39 -29.22
CA VAL A 538 22.26 -5.35 -30.25
C VAL A 538 21.71 -5.66 -31.64
N GLY A 539 20.76 -6.58 -31.76
CA GLY A 539 20.09 -6.88 -33.03
C GLY A 539 19.27 -5.70 -33.54
N CYS A 540 18.63 -4.95 -32.62
CA CYS A 540 17.93 -3.71 -32.94
C CYS A 540 18.89 -2.58 -33.39
N ASP A 541 20.06 -2.47 -32.76
CA ASP A 541 21.11 -1.53 -33.20
C ASP A 541 21.60 -1.90 -34.61
N VAL A 542 21.82 -3.20 -34.89
CA VAL A 542 22.16 -3.69 -36.24
C VAL A 542 21.06 -3.35 -37.24
N ALA A 543 19.79 -3.54 -36.90
CA ALA A 543 18.67 -3.23 -37.77
C ALA A 543 18.63 -1.73 -38.14
N THR A 544 18.78 -0.88 -37.13
CA THR A 544 18.76 0.58 -37.31
C THR A 544 19.93 1.05 -38.18
N GLU A 545 21.13 0.53 -37.94
CA GLU A 545 22.31 0.88 -38.75
C GLU A 545 22.25 0.28 -40.16
N ALA A 546 21.68 -0.92 -40.34
CA ALA A 546 21.45 -1.49 -41.66
C ALA A 546 20.49 -0.64 -42.49
N ALA A 547 19.39 -0.16 -41.88
CA ALA A 547 18.46 0.76 -42.53
C ALA A 547 19.15 2.07 -42.93
N ARG A 548 19.95 2.66 -42.02
CA ARG A 548 20.74 3.88 -42.27
C ARG A 548 21.68 3.72 -43.47
N LEU A 549 22.23 2.52 -43.65
CA LEU A 549 23.16 2.18 -44.73
C LEU A 549 22.46 1.68 -46.01
N GLY A 550 21.13 1.74 -46.09
CA GLY A 550 20.36 1.54 -47.32
C GLY A 550 19.70 0.16 -47.50
N ALA A 551 19.60 -0.64 -46.43
CA ALA A 551 18.73 -1.80 -46.40
C ALA A 551 17.24 -1.38 -46.45
N GLU A 552 16.42 -2.16 -47.16
CA GLU A 552 14.99 -1.86 -47.39
C GLU A 552 14.06 -2.86 -46.70
N GLU A 553 14.44 -4.15 -46.66
CA GLU A 553 13.69 -5.19 -45.97
C GLU A 553 14.54 -5.77 -44.84
N ILE A 554 14.13 -5.56 -43.58
CA ILE A 554 14.90 -5.95 -42.40
C ILE A 554 14.05 -6.88 -41.55
N THR A 555 14.53 -8.11 -41.33
CA THR A 555 13.83 -9.11 -40.51
C THR A 555 14.73 -9.58 -39.37
N LEU A 556 14.26 -9.45 -38.13
CA LEU A 556 14.89 -10.05 -36.96
C LEU A 556 14.22 -11.39 -36.64
N LEU A 557 15.03 -12.43 -36.49
CA LEU A 557 14.61 -13.79 -36.17
C LEU A 557 15.02 -14.12 -34.74
N ASP A 558 14.11 -14.69 -33.95
CA ASP A 558 14.43 -15.18 -32.62
C ASP A 558 13.72 -16.51 -32.32
N VAL A 559 14.36 -17.34 -31.50
CA VAL A 559 13.81 -18.64 -31.06
C VAL A 559 12.80 -18.46 -29.93
N GLN A 560 12.85 -17.32 -29.25
CA GLN A 560 11.99 -16.95 -28.12
C GLN A 560 11.43 -15.55 -28.30
N GLU A 561 10.59 -15.10 -27.37
CA GLU A 561 10.14 -13.71 -27.35
C GLU A 561 11.37 -12.77 -27.26
N PRO A 562 11.49 -11.78 -28.17
CA PRO A 562 12.62 -10.86 -28.22
C PRO A 562 12.86 -10.18 -26.88
N ALA A 563 14.10 -10.27 -26.37
CA ALA A 563 14.51 -9.62 -25.14
C ALA A 563 14.80 -8.11 -25.31
N SER A 564 14.56 -7.56 -26.50
CA SER A 564 14.76 -6.13 -26.80
C SER A 564 13.66 -5.26 -26.19
N PHE A 565 14.06 -4.07 -25.71
CA PHE A 565 13.18 -3.12 -25.05
C PHE A 565 13.68 -1.68 -25.24
N GLY A 566 12.83 -0.71 -24.90
CA GLY A 566 13.20 0.70 -24.88
C GLY A 566 13.50 1.27 -26.25
N LYS A 567 14.34 2.31 -26.27
CA LYS A 567 14.62 3.11 -27.46
C LYS A 567 15.22 2.30 -28.60
N GLU A 568 16.09 1.33 -28.31
CA GLU A 568 16.70 0.47 -29.32
C GLU A 568 15.63 -0.27 -30.13
N ARG A 569 14.61 -0.81 -29.45
CA ARG A 569 13.49 -1.48 -30.11
C ARG A 569 12.62 -0.50 -30.89
N GLU A 570 12.29 0.65 -30.31
CA GLU A 570 11.50 1.69 -30.95
C GLU A 570 12.16 2.19 -32.25
N ASP A 571 13.48 2.41 -32.22
CA ASP A 571 14.27 2.86 -33.37
C ASP A 571 14.29 1.79 -34.48
N ALA A 572 14.42 0.50 -34.12
CA ALA A 572 14.37 -0.60 -35.09
C ALA A 572 12.98 -0.75 -35.72
N GLU A 573 11.90 -0.64 -34.94
CA GLU A 573 10.52 -0.68 -35.45
C GLU A 573 10.25 0.53 -36.36
N ALA A 574 10.72 1.73 -35.99
CA ALA A 574 10.63 2.94 -36.81
C ALA A 574 11.44 2.83 -38.12
N ALA A 575 12.53 2.06 -38.11
CA ALA A 575 13.32 1.72 -39.29
C ALA A 575 12.65 0.65 -40.19
N GLY A 576 11.46 0.15 -39.83
CA GLY A 576 10.70 -0.83 -40.62
C GLY A 576 11.10 -2.29 -40.35
N ALA A 577 11.80 -2.55 -39.24
CA ALA A 577 12.24 -3.90 -38.92
C ALA A 577 11.08 -4.81 -38.48
N VAL A 578 11.02 -6.02 -39.03
CA VAL A 578 9.98 -7.01 -38.74
C VAL A 578 10.55 -8.09 -37.82
N PHE A 579 9.90 -8.32 -36.68
CA PHE A 579 10.28 -9.34 -35.72
C PHE A 579 9.51 -10.64 -35.99
N ARG A 580 10.21 -11.76 -36.15
CA ARG A 580 9.62 -13.09 -36.31
C ARG A 580 10.14 -14.04 -35.24
N TRP A 581 9.21 -14.56 -34.45
CA TRP A 581 9.47 -15.52 -33.39
C TRP A 581 8.19 -16.31 -33.07
N PRO A 582 8.28 -17.53 -32.51
CA PRO A 582 9.51 -18.33 -32.41
C PRO A 582 9.86 -18.94 -33.78
N VAL A 583 11.11 -18.80 -34.21
CA VAL A 583 11.62 -19.40 -35.46
C VAL A 583 13.01 -20.00 -35.23
N PHE A 584 13.27 -21.14 -35.88
CA PHE A 584 14.54 -21.86 -35.77
C PHE A 584 15.23 -21.90 -37.13
N THR A 585 16.50 -21.50 -37.17
CA THR A 585 17.30 -21.50 -38.40
C THR A 585 17.89 -22.89 -38.65
N ARG A 586 17.62 -23.47 -39.83
CA ARG A 586 18.15 -24.77 -40.26
C ARG A 586 19.51 -24.64 -40.95
N ARG A 587 19.63 -23.69 -41.89
CA ARG A 587 20.88 -23.41 -42.62
C ARG A 587 20.87 -22.02 -43.24
N ILE A 588 22.04 -21.51 -43.56
CA ILE A 588 22.20 -20.30 -44.37
C ILE A 588 22.40 -20.72 -45.82
N ALA A 589 21.40 -20.42 -46.66
CA ALA A 589 21.43 -20.70 -48.09
C ALA A 589 22.04 -19.52 -48.86
N GLU A 590 22.38 -19.74 -50.14
CA GLU A 590 22.94 -18.69 -51.00
C GLU A 590 21.99 -17.50 -51.20
N LYS A 591 20.67 -17.75 -51.16
CA LYS A 591 19.63 -16.73 -51.38
C LYS A 591 18.91 -16.27 -50.11
N GLY A 592 19.38 -16.68 -48.92
CA GLY A 592 18.75 -16.29 -47.65
C GLY A 592 18.84 -17.34 -46.54
N VAL A 593 17.91 -17.27 -45.58
CA VAL A 593 17.89 -18.11 -44.37
C VAL A 593 16.78 -19.17 -44.49
N GLU A 594 17.14 -20.45 -44.46
CA GLU A 594 16.17 -21.55 -44.43
C GLU A 594 15.82 -21.88 -42.98
N LEU A 595 14.53 -21.82 -42.65
CA LEU A 595 14.00 -22.19 -41.33
C LEU A 595 13.77 -23.70 -41.23
N GLU A 596 13.64 -24.22 -40.00
CA GLU A 596 13.26 -25.62 -39.78
C GLU A 596 11.86 -25.97 -40.32
N SER A 597 10.98 -24.99 -40.47
CA SER A 597 9.68 -25.14 -41.12
C SER A 597 9.78 -25.46 -42.62
N GLY A 598 10.96 -25.34 -43.22
CA GLY A 598 11.19 -25.45 -44.66
C GLY A 598 10.97 -24.14 -45.42
N GLU A 599 10.56 -23.06 -44.74
CA GLU A 599 10.45 -21.72 -45.32
C GLU A 599 11.84 -21.13 -45.61
N LEU A 600 12.01 -20.51 -46.78
CA LEU A 600 13.20 -19.73 -47.12
C LEU A 600 12.88 -18.23 -47.01
N ILE A 601 13.51 -17.54 -46.06
CA ILE A 601 13.45 -16.08 -45.95
C ILE A 601 14.55 -15.50 -46.85
N PRO A 602 14.20 -14.74 -47.91
CA PRO A 602 15.21 -14.16 -48.80
C PRO A 602 16.08 -13.14 -48.07
N ALA A 603 17.40 -13.22 -48.24
CA ALA A 603 18.34 -12.27 -47.66
C ALA A 603 19.57 -12.12 -48.55
N ASP A 604 20.03 -10.88 -48.71
CA ASP A 604 21.29 -10.54 -49.36
C ASP A 604 22.44 -10.45 -48.33
N THR A 605 22.10 -10.17 -47.07
CA THR A 605 23.04 -10.16 -45.94
C THR A 605 22.39 -10.83 -44.73
N VAL A 606 23.13 -11.73 -44.09
CA VAL A 606 22.68 -12.40 -42.86
C VAL A 606 23.64 -12.05 -41.73
N ILE A 607 23.10 -11.44 -40.68
CA ILE A 607 23.88 -10.97 -39.53
C ILE A 607 23.49 -11.81 -38.31
N ILE A 608 24.48 -12.27 -37.54
CA ILE A 608 24.25 -13.05 -36.31
C ILE A 608 24.51 -12.18 -35.07
N SER A 609 23.50 -12.11 -34.19
CA SER A 609 23.45 -11.29 -32.97
C SER A 609 22.95 -12.09 -31.76
N ILE A 610 23.46 -13.31 -31.57
CA ILE A 610 23.07 -14.20 -30.45
C ILE A 610 24.00 -14.10 -29.22
N GLY A 611 24.72 -12.98 -29.11
CA GLY A 611 25.62 -12.65 -28.00
C GLY A 611 27.07 -13.09 -28.17
N ASP A 612 27.93 -12.59 -27.29
CA ASP A 612 29.36 -12.91 -27.26
C ASP A 612 29.69 -13.82 -26.07
N ALA A 613 30.82 -14.51 -26.15
CA ALA A 613 31.43 -15.28 -25.08
C ALA A 613 32.78 -14.66 -24.66
N PRO A 614 33.17 -14.80 -23.39
CA PRO A 614 34.52 -14.47 -22.93
C PRO A 614 35.59 -15.32 -23.62
N ASP A 615 36.75 -14.72 -23.88
CA ASP A 615 38.00 -15.44 -24.10
C ASP A 615 38.70 -15.55 -22.74
N LEU A 616 39.01 -16.77 -22.30
CA LEU A 616 39.52 -17.08 -20.97
C LEU A 616 40.91 -17.75 -21.02
N ASP A 617 41.52 -17.89 -22.19
CA ASP A 617 42.74 -18.69 -22.37
C ASP A 617 43.95 -18.09 -21.61
N PHE A 618 43.90 -16.77 -21.37
CA PHE A 618 44.92 -16.01 -20.63
C PHE A 618 44.80 -16.10 -19.11
N LEU A 619 43.74 -16.72 -18.56
CA LEU A 619 43.55 -16.81 -17.11
C LEU A 619 44.39 -17.94 -16.50
N PRO A 620 44.95 -17.77 -15.30
CA PRO A 620 45.62 -18.83 -14.54
C PRO A 620 44.75 -20.06 -14.28
N GLU A 621 45.36 -21.22 -14.00
CA GLU A 621 44.61 -22.47 -13.75
C GLU A 621 43.83 -22.45 -12.44
N ASP A 622 44.26 -21.65 -11.47
CA ASP A 622 43.62 -21.50 -10.17
C ASP A 622 42.44 -20.52 -10.16
N VAL A 623 42.07 -19.97 -11.33
CA VAL A 623 40.85 -19.19 -11.56
C VAL A 623 39.74 -20.11 -12.08
N ALA A 624 38.74 -20.35 -11.24
CA ALA A 624 37.62 -21.21 -11.54
C ALA A 624 36.71 -20.60 -12.61
N THR A 625 36.27 -21.45 -13.54
CA THR A 625 35.33 -21.08 -14.60
C THR A 625 34.17 -22.06 -14.63
N GLU A 626 32.98 -21.56 -14.99
CA GLU A 626 31.79 -22.38 -15.17
C GLU A 626 31.05 -21.91 -16.42
N ARG A 627 30.68 -22.85 -17.31
CA ARG A 627 29.93 -22.57 -18.55
C ARG A 627 30.54 -21.46 -19.42
N GLY A 628 31.87 -21.34 -19.42
CA GLY A 628 32.60 -20.33 -20.21
C GLY A 628 32.63 -18.93 -19.61
N TYR A 629 32.36 -18.79 -18.31
CA TYR A 629 32.48 -17.54 -17.56
C TYR A 629 33.32 -17.72 -16.29
N VAL A 630 33.91 -16.63 -15.78
CA VAL A 630 34.69 -16.66 -14.54
C VAL A 630 33.76 -16.71 -13.33
N VAL A 631 34.05 -17.62 -12.38
CA VAL A 631 33.30 -17.73 -11.12
C VAL A 631 33.88 -16.76 -10.11
N VAL A 632 33.00 -15.97 -9.47
CA VAL A 632 33.37 -14.98 -8.46
C VAL A 632 32.43 -15.02 -7.26
N ASN A 633 32.87 -14.47 -6.13
CA ASN A 633 32.02 -14.20 -4.97
C ASN A 633 31.26 -12.85 -5.12
N ASP A 634 30.48 -12.48 -4.10
CA ASP A 634 29.69 -11.24 -4.07
C ASP A 634 30.51 -9.94 -4.19
N ASP A 635 31.81 -10.01 -3.92
CA ASP A 635 32.76 -8.91 -4.00
C ASP A 635 33.62 -8.96 -5.28
N TYR A 636 33.26 -9.81 -6.25
CA TYR A 636 33.95 -10.03 -7.52
C TYR A 636 35.33 -10.69 -7.44
N GLN A 637 35.70 -11.24 -6.28
CA GLN A 637 36.93 -11.99 -6.12
C GLN A 637 36.77 -13.38 -6.75
N THR A 638 37.77 -13.83 -7.49
CA THR A 638 37.83 -15.17 -8.07
C THR A 638 38.28 -16.21 -7.03
N SER A 639 38.44 -17.47 -7.42
CA SER A 639 39.09 -18.48 -6.58
C SER A 639 40.56 -18.19 -6.28
N ASN A 640 41.21 -17.33 -7.06
CA ASN A 640 42.52 -16.78 -6.73
C ASN A 640 42.35 -15.48 -5.92
N ALA A 641 42.91 -15.45 -4.71
CA ALA A 641 42.73 -14.35 -3.76
C ALA A 641 43.25 -12.99 -4.26
N LYS A 642 44.18 -12.97 -5.22
CA LYS A 642 44.73 -11.74 -5.81
C LYS A 642 43.98 -11.29 -7.07
N ILE A 643 43.10 -12.11 -7.63
CA ILE A 643 42.46 -11.86 -8.91
C ILE A 643 40.96 -11.60 -8.70
N TYR A 644 40.51 -10.47 -9.22
CA TYR A 644 39.10 -10.10 -9.32
C TYR A 644 38.66 -10.19 -10.77
N ALA A 645 37.38 -10.47 -11.03
CA ALA A 645 36.82 -10.48 -12.37
C ALA A 645 35.47 -9.76 -12.41
N ILE A 646 35.25 -8.91 -13.42
CA ILE A 646 34.09 -8.00 -13.50
C ILE A 646 33.59 -7.80 -14.94
N GLY A 647 32.32 -7.42 -15.06
CA GLY A 647 31.65 -7.18 -16.34
C GLY A 647 31.34 -8.47 -17.09
N ASP A 648 31.30 -8.39 -18.42
CA ASP A 648 30.82 -9.49 -19.28
C ASP A 648 31.65 -10.78 -19.22
N VAL A 649 32.87 -10.72 -18.66
CA VAL A 649 33.73 -11.91 -18.42
C VAL A 649 33.14 -12.84 -17.34
N VAL A 650 32.33 -12.29 -16.42
CA VAL A 650 31.63 -13.02 -15.36
C VAL A 650 30.22 -13.37 -15.77
N ARG A 651 29.49 -12.40 -16.33
CA ARG A 651 28.13 -12.60 -16.87
C ARG A 651 27.75 -11.43 -17.78
N PRO A 652 26.97 -11.65 -18.84
CA PRO A 652 26.45 -10.56 -19.66
C PRO A 652 25.58 -9.60 -18.82
N GLY A 653 25.67 -8.30 -19.09
CA GLY A 653 24.87 -7.28 -18.41
C GLY A 653 24.82 -5.95 -19.15
N LEU A 654 24.25 -4.93 -18.50
CA LEU A 654 24.23 -3.57 -19.03
C LEU A 654 25.58 -2.87 -18.82
N LEU A 655 25.83 -1.81 -19.58
CA LEU A 655 27.02 -0.95 -19.39
C LEU A 655 27.13 -0.42 -17.94
N THR A 656 26.00 -0.06 -17.35
CA THR A 656 25.94 0.40 -15.95
C THR A 656 26.33 -0.69 -14.97
N ASP A 657 25.98 -1.96 -15.22
CA ASP A 657 26.38 -3.09 -14.39
C ASP A 657 27.89 -3.28 -14.43
N ALA A 658 28.49 -3.19 -15.63
CA ALA A 658 29.94 -3.27 -15.82
C ALA A 658 30.69 -2.16 -15.08
N ILE A 659 30.22 -0.90 -15.20
CA ILE A 659 30.80 0.26 -14.49
C ILE A 659 30.63 0.12 -12.98
N GLY A 660 29.44 -0.30 -12.52
CA GLY A 660 29.15 -0.53 -11.11
C GLY A 660 29.99 -1.65 -10.51
N ALA A 661 30.20 -2.74 -11.25
CA ALA A 661 31.10 -3.82 -10.85
C ALA A 661 32.54 -3.33 -10.70
N GLY A 662 33.04 -2.50 -11.63
CA GLY A 662 34.36 -1.89 -11.52
C GLY A 662 34.53 -0.99 -10.30
N ARG A 663 33.52 -0.17 -10.00
CA ARG A 663 33.50 0.64 -8.78
C ARG A 663 33.54 -0.22 -7.51
N ARG A 664 32.69 -1.25 -7.44
CA ARG A 664 32.63 -2.14 -6.28
C ARG A 664 33.94 -2.91 -6.07
N ALA A 665 34.51 -3.48 -7.13
CA ALA A 665 35.80 -4.17 -7.05
C ALA A 665 36.92 -3.23 -6.57
N ALA A 666 37.01 -2.02 -7.12
CA ALA A 666 37.97 -1.01 -6.68
C ALA A 666 37.77 -0.61 -5.20
N GLU A 667 36.52 -0.45 -4.77
CA GLU A 667 36.17 -0.13 -3.38
C GLU A 667 36.59 -1.26 -2.42
N THR A 668 36.23 -2.50 -2.73
CA THR A 668 36.64 -3.70 -1.97
C THR A 668 38.16 -3.81 -1.88
N ILE A 669 38.88 -3.70 -3.01
CA ILE A 669 40.34 -3.78 -3.04
C ILE A 669 40.95 -2.68 -2.16
N SER A 670 40.45 -1.45 -2.26
CA SER A 670 40.93 -0.32 -1.45
C SER A 670 40.67 -0.53 0.05
N GLU A 671 39.52 -1.10 0.42
CA GLU A 671 39.18 -1.43 1.81
C GLU A 671 40.11 -2.51 2.37
N ILE A 672 40.40 -3.56 1.58
CA ILE A 672 41.35 -4.62 1.96
C ILE A 672 42.75 -4.04 2.13
N LEU A 673 43.22 -3.21 1.20
CA LEU A 673 44.52 -2.54 1.28
C LEU A 673 44.63 -1.61 2.51
N ALA A 674 43.50 -1.04 2.95
CA ALA A 674 43.40 -0.24 4.17
C ALA A 674 43.20 -1.07 5.45
N GLY A 675 43.19 -2.40 5.38
CA GLY A 675 42.97 -3.29 6.53
C GLY A 675 41.53 -3.28 7.06
N LYS A 676 40.55 -2.85 6.26
CA LYS A 676 39.12 -2.80 6.62
C LYS A 676 38.39 -4.04 6.10
N ARG A 677 37.32 -4.43 6.80
CA ARG A 677 36.42 -5.49 6.34
C ARG A 677 35.53 -4.94 5.20
N PRO A 678 35.49 -5.60 4.03
CA PRO A 678 34.65 -5.15 2.94
C PRO A 678 33.15 -5.06 3.28
N GLY A 679 32.49 -4.01 2.78
CA GLY A 679 31.01 -3.93 2.76
C GLY A 679 30.31 -3.70 4.10
N ALA A 680 31.01 -3.21 5.13
CA ALA A 680 30.48 -3.05 6.49
C ALA A 680 29.35 -1.98 6.64
N ASP A 681 29.16 -1.09 5.65
CA ASP A 681 28.24 0.07 5.74
C ASP A 681 27.16 0.08 4.63
N ARG A 682 26.45 -1.03 4.44
CA ARG A 682 25.35 -1.12 3.46
C ARG A 682 24.05 -0.58 4.05
N LYS A 683 23.76 0.70 3.77
CA LYS A 683 22.46 1.32 4.06
C LYS A 683 21.30 0.60 3.36
N MET A 684 20.19 0.44 4.07
CA MET A 684 18.92 -0.06 3.52
C MET A 684 18.24 1.00 2.64
N VAL A 685 17.34 0.56 1.77
CA VAL A 685 16.50 1.45 0.97
C VAL A 685 15.37 1.98 1.84
N ILE A 686 15.03 3.27 1.70
CA ILE A 686 13.89 3.85 2.42
C ILE A 686 12.59 3.21 1.93
N ASP A 687 11.68 2.94 2.86
CA ASP A 687 10.31 2.56 2.52
C ASP A 687 9.62 3.72 1.80
N ILE A 688 9.12 3.45 0.59
CA ILE A 688 8.47 4.45 -0.26
C ILE A 688 7.17 4.98 0.35
N GLU A 689 6.51 4.21 1.23
CA GLU A 689 5.28 4.65 1.91
C GLU A 689 5.54 5.78 2.92
N ARG A 690 6.80 5.95 3.36
CA ARG A 690 7.19 7.07 4.22
C ARG A 690 7.28 8.41 3.46
N VAL A 691 7.31 8.39 2.14
CA VAL A 691 7.57 9.57 1.30
C VAL A 691 6.25 10.19 0.84
N SER A 692 5.94 11.41 1.30
CA SER A 692 4.76 12.15 0.85
C SER A 692 4.98 12.81 -0.52
N LEU A 693 4.13 12.49 -1.49
CA LEU A 693 4.18 13.04 -2.86
C LEU A 693 3.19 14.18 -3.11
N GLU A 694 2.35 14.51 -2.13
CA GLU A 694 1.30 15.54 -2.17
C GLU A 694 1.85 16.96 -2.39
N TYR A 695 3.15 17.15 -2.20
CA TYR A 695 3.86 18.41 -2.41
C TYR A 695 4.32 18.64 -3.85
N LEU A 696 4.09 17.69 -4.75
CA LEU A 696 4.58 17.69 -6.13
C LEU A 696 3.41 17.87 -7.11
N ASP A 697 3.67 18.38 -8.31
CA ASP A 697 2.63 18.63 -9.31
C ASP A 697 2.46 17.41 -10.23
N PRO A 698 1.35 16.66 -10.12
CA PRO A 698 1.11 15.48 -10.98
C PRO A 698 0.82 15.83 -12.44
N ARG A 699 0.57 17.10 -12.77
CA ARG A 699 0.25 17.54 -14.14
C ARG A 699 1.51 17.68 -15.00
N ILE A 700 2.68 17.74 -14.37
CA ILE A 700 3.97 17.82 -15.07
C ILE A 700 4.33 16.40 -15.56
N VAL A 701 4.11 16.18 -16.85
CA VAL A 701 4.43 14.91 -17.53
C VAL A 701 5.82 14.93 -18.18
N GLN A 702 6.38 16.13 -18.39
CA GLN A 702 7.72 16.36 -18.91
C GLN A 702 8.28 17.64 -18.29
N TYR A 703 9.59 17.68 -18.07
CA TYR A 703 10.26 18.85 -17.50
C TYR A 703 10.84 19.74 -18.59
N GLU A 704 10.66 21.04 -18.45
CA GLU A 704 11.19 22.07 -19.35
C GLU A 704 12.70 22.28 -19.15
N ASP A 705 13.14 22.26 -17.88
CA ASP A 705 14.54 22.46 -17.50
C ASP A 705 14.91 21.70 -16.20
N MET A 706 16.19 21.81 -15.82
CA MET A 706 16.75 21.16 -14.64
C MET A 706 16.20 21.74 -13.32
N ASP A 707 15.83 23.03 -13.27
CA ASP A 707 15.31 23.66 -12.06
C ASP A 707 13.89 23.17 -11.76
N GLN A 708 13.03 23.12 -12.79
CA GLN A 708 11.70 22.54 -12.70
C GLN A 708 11.80 21.08 -12.27
N CYS A 709 12.69 20.29 -12.89
CA CYS A 709 12.89 18.89 -12.52
C CYS A 709 13.38 18.73 -11.08
N GLY A 710 14.39 19.51 -10.67
CA GLY A 710 14.94 19.49 -9.33
C GLY A 710 13.92 19.85 -8.25
N SER A 711 13.03 20.82 -8.53
CA SER A 711 11.94 21.22 -7.64
C SER A 711 10.98 20.05 -7.37
N GLN A 712 10.76 19.19 -8.37
CA GLN A 712 9.84 18.07 -8.37
C GLN A 712 10.41 16.77 -7.76
N CYS A 713 11.65 16.79 -7.26
CA CYS A 713 12.31 15.64 -6.63
C CYS A 713 12.02 15.53 -5.12
N SER A 714 11.31 14.51 -4.63
CA SER A 714 10.98 14.34 -3.19
C SER A 714 12.19 14.23 -2.26
N SER A 715 13.37 13.89 -2.80
CA SER A 715 14.60 13.66 -2.03
C SER A 715 14.45 12.55 -0.98
N CYS A 716 13.92 11.41 -1.41
CA CYS A 716 13.66 10.25 -0.55
C CYS A 716 14.89 9.92 0.32
N GLY A 717 14.70 9.83 1.65
CA GLY A 717 15.75 9.53 2.61
C GLY A 717 16.74 10.67 2.92
N THR A 718 16.59 11.85 2.32
CA THR A 718 17.48 13.01 2.56
C THR A 718 16.67 14.29 2.80
N CYS A 719 16.94 14.98 3.90
CA CYS A 719 16.24 16.20 4.29
C CYS A 719 16.44 17.32 3.26
N ARG A 720 15.32 17.93 2.83
CA ARG A 720 15.31 19.12 1.96
C ARG A 720 15.38 20.46 2.71
N ASP A 721 15.50 20.43 4.04
CA ASP A 721 15.48 21.63 4.89
C ASP A 721 14.24 22.54 4.69
N CYS A 722 13.08 21.94 4.36
CA CYS A 722 11.88 22.69 3.99
C CYS A 722 11.10 23.32 5.16
N GLY A 723 11.47 23.02 6.42
CA GLY A 723 10.78 23.55 7.60
C GLY A 723 9.35 23.03 7.86
N ILE A 724 8.78 22.18 7.00
CA ILE A 724 7.40 21.68 7.14
C ILE A 724 7.18 21.01 8.51
N CYS A 725 8.12 20.19 8.96
CA CYS A 725 8.03 19.51 10.26
C CYS A 725 7.97 20.48 11.46
N VAL A 726 8.59 21.66 11.35
CA VAL A 726 8.52 22.74 12.35
C VAL A 726 7.14 23.39 12.29
N ALA A 727 6.68 23.74 11.08
CA ALA A 727 5.41 24.43 10.87
C ALA A 727 4.19 23.59 11.28
N VAL A 728 4.19 22.28 11.03
CA VAL A 728 3.06 21.38 11.36
C VAL A 728 3.06 20.94 12.83
N CYS A 729 4.14 21.17 13.58
CA CYS A 729 4.23 20.71 14.97
C CYS A 729 3.28 21.52 15.87
N PRO A 730 2.22 20.91 16.43
CA PRO A 730 1.21 21.65 17.20
C PRO A 730 1.75 22.19 18.53
N GLN A 731 2.87 21.66 19.02
CA GLN A 731 3.50 22.05 20.28
C GLN A 731 4.78 22.88 20.08
N ALA A 732 5.12 23.23 18.82
CA ALA A 732 6.39 23.88 18.48
C ALA A 732 7.60 23.17 19.13
N ALA A 733 7.58 21.84 19.11
CA ALA A 733 8.58 20.97 19.74
C ALA A 733 9.76 20.68 18.81
N ILE A 734 9.67 20.97 17.51
CA ILE A 734 10.74 20.71 16.54
C ILE A 734 11.43 22.03 16.20
N SER A 735 12.76 22.02 16.21
CA SER A 735 13.56 23.19 15.83
C SER A 735 14.74 22.77 14.93
N ARG A 736 15.11 23.66 14.02
CA ARG A 736 16.30 23.50 13.18
C ARG A 736 17.53 24.03 13.94
N LYS A 737 18.58 23.23 14.03
CA LYS A 737 19.91 23.62 14.51
C LYS A 737 20.87 23.71 13.34
N ALA A 738 21.60 24.81 13.23
CA ALA A 738 22.68 24.94 12.25
C ALA A 738 23.92 24.20 12.75
N GLY A 739 24.56 23.44 11.86
CA GLY A 739 25.90 22.86 12.07
C GLY A 739 26.99 23.72 11.44
N GLU A 740 28.20 23.17 11.32
CA GLU A 740 29.28 23.82 10.58
C GLU A 740 29.02 23.79 9.06
N GLY A 741 29.17 24.94 8.39
CA GLY A 741 28.97 25.05 6.95
C GLY A 741 27.50 24.91 6.52
N VAL A 742 27.22 23.97 5.62
CA VAL A 742 25.87 23.69 5.07
C VAL A 742 25.11 22.61 5.86
N GLU A 743 25.74 22.02 6.88
CA GLU A 743 25.12 20.97 7.68
C GLU A 743 24.08 21.56 8.65
N PHE A 744 23.02 20.80 8.88
CA PHE A 744 21.93 21.18 9.78
C PHE A 744 21.29 19.93 10.37
N GLU A 745 20.58 20.10 11.48
CA GLU A 745 19.85 19.03 12.16
C GLU A 745 18.47 19.56 12.58
N TYR A 746 17.46 18.69 12.56
CA TYR A 746 16.19 18.99 13.22
C TYR A 746 16.09 18.21 14.52
N VAL A 747 15.89 18.93 15.62
CA VAL A 747 15.87 18.38 16.98
C VAL A 747 14.48 18.50 17.58
N VAL A 748 14.08 17.46 18.31
CA VAL A 748 12.81 17.38 19.04
C VAL A 748 13.05 17.73 20.51
N ASP A 749 12.34 18.73 21.02
CA ASP A 749 12.25 19.04 22.45
C ASP A 749 11.32 18.04 23.13
N ALA A 750 11.90 17.22 24.01
CA ALA A 750 11.16 16.16 24.68
C ALA A 750 10.09 16.70 25.64
N GLU A 751 10.30 17.87 26.24
CA GLU A 751 9.38 18.46 27.21
C GLU A 751 8.13 19.03 26.54
N ARG A 752 8.19 19.28 25.22
CA ARG A 752 7.05 19.79 24.44
C ARG A 752 6.40 18.72 23.57
N CYS A 753 7.18 17.76 23.10
CA CYS A 753 6.72 16.77 22.15
C CYS A 753 5.70 15.81 22.79
N ILE A 754 4.54 15.70 22.14
CA ILE A 754 3.43 14.81 22.54
C ILE A 754 3.40 13.49 21.77
N GLY A 755 4.39 13.23 20.91
CA GLY A 755 4.48 11.97 20.15
C GLY A 755 3.36 11.74 19.12
N CYS A 756 2.75 12.82 18.59
CA CYS A 756 1.58 12.74 17.72
C CYS A 756 1.87 12.32 16.26
N GLY A 757 3.13 12.34 15.82
CA GLY A 757 3.52 11.85 14.50
C GLY A 757 3.29 12.77 13.29
N PHE A 758 2.76 13.99 13.47
CA PHE A 758 2.54 14.92 12.35
C PHE A 758 3.81 15.22 11.53
N CYS A 759 4.97 15.28 12.18
CA CYS A 759 6.25 15.48 11.50
C CYS A 759 6.63 14.31 10.59
N ALA A 760 6.30 13.07 10.97
CA ALA A 760 6.46 11.89 10.14
C ALA A 760 5.47 11.91 8.97
N GLY A 761 4.18 12.10 9.26
CA GLY A 761 3.13 12.08 8.24
C GLY A 761 3.19 13.23 7.22
N ALA A 762 3.81 14.36 7.57
CA ALA A 762 3.96 15.50 6.67
C ALA A 762 5.31 15.52 5.92
N CYS A 763 6.24 14.60 6.18
CA CYS A 763 7.58 14.70 5.63
C CYS A 763 7.63 14.32 4.14
N PRO A 764 8.00 15.24 3.22
CA PRO A 764 8.13 14.90 1.80
C PRO A 764 9.25 13.89 1.51
N CYS A 765 10.20 13.73 2.43
CA CYS A 765 11.41 12.93 2.23
C CYS A 765 11.35 11.59 2.96
N GLY A 766 10.34 11.38 3.83
CA GLY A 766 10.20 10.20 4.68
C GLY A 766 11.26 10.01 5.77
N ILE A 767 12.02 11.05 6.11
CA ILE A 767 13.14 10.94 7.07
C ILE A 767 12.72 10.99 8.54
N TRP A 768 11.49 11.37 8.84
CA TRP A 768 10.97 11.33 10.21
C TRP A 768 10.34 9.97 10.44
N ASP A 769 10.75 9.30 11.51
CA ASP A 769 10.14 8.05 11.97
C ASP A 769 9.60 8.21 13.39
N LEU A 770 8.74 7.28 13.82
CA LEU A 770 8.18 7.23 15.16
C LEU A 770 8.60 5.93 15.83
N VAL A 771 9.48 6.04 16.83
CA VAL A 771 9.86 4.89 17.66
C VAL A 771 9.06 4.89 18.95
N GLU A 772 8.80 3.71 19.51
CA GLU A 772 8.19 3.62 20.83
C GLU A 772 9.08 4.29 21.88
N ASN A 773 8.46 5.00 22.81
CA ASN A 773 9.20 5.60 23.92
C ASN A 773 9.69 4.49 24.87
N THR A 774 10.85 4.71 25.49
CA THR A 774 11.40 3.72 26.42
C THR A 774 10.45 3.56 27.61
N PRO A 775 10.01 2.34 27.96
CA PRO A 775 9.13 2.12 29.09
C PRO A 775 9.75 2.68 30.38
N ILE A 776 8.92 3.32 31.21
CA ILE A 776 9.32 3.71 32.57
C ILE A 776 9.34 2.43 33.42
N GLY A 777 10.54 1.89 33.70
CA GLY A 777 10.70 0.67 34.49
C GLY A 777 12.12 0.12 34.48
#